data_AF-A0A846E4S5-F1
#
_entry.id   AF-A0A846E4S5-F1
#
_cell.length_a   1.000
_cell.length_b   1.000
_cell.length_c   1.000
_cell.angle_alpha   90.00
_cell.angle_beta   90.00
_cell.angle_gamma   90.00
#
_symmetry.space_group_name_H-M   'P 1'
#
loop_
_entity.id
_entity.type
_entity.pdbx_description
1 polymer ?
#
loop_
_entity_poly.entity_id
_entity_poly.type
_entity_poly.pdbx_seq_one_letter_code
_entity_poly.pdbx_strand_id
1 'polypeptide(L)'
;MLFQVSGHIYETESNSGIPGLFVKAFDKDLIKDDDLGETLTDSQGNFKIIYDEKDFGGMFESNPDLYIVVKTADRQRVLYTSKQNIRREATVDEHFEIGITKTSLQQTHSFEDDKKLIKALIGIAWIDGVLEPSEEQYIKQIAVSKKLTDNSEIESLLNQPVPPEQCYEWLQEYLGKNPTNEKYQELYENISSLISIDMEVNAQEAELLEFLSDQKTRSQKLQERLMKIFLDSKFIGKVISDTREGARIANQGIKTSGYYARIPNLILSQFHSAKSDSLLKDDMGKIYLDDNFAPIDKETSSDELQVIGELPPELSGMFLRNGPNPQFQPLELYHWFDGDGMIHAVNISNGKASYRNRYVRTEAFEIEKQAGKAIWPGLMNLPRFDGPHGIMMKNVANTSLVWHADKLLALWEAGEPYIINHSSLETLGSHTFGGQLESTFTAHPKIDPVTGEMIFFGCSFIMPPYLQYGVVSAEGEILQTVPIDLPSPVMMHDFAITEQYSIFLDLPLAFQPMRMMDGKLPINFEWKRLSRIGVVPRHGDNSSIRWFSIPPCMVIHTANAYEEGDEVILVACRMKYCNLLMPIYDENNRLGEIDLETLELFRWRLNLKTGSVKEEVIDHVASEFPRINDGLIGRKMRYVYASRVAAYMKPKPLFDGIIKYDLEDNSTQTHELGRGRFCGEVTFAPRPGATVEDDGWLLTIVWDAVVKQSELLIIDAQNFTSEPVARVIIPQRVPYGFHATWISSLVMAT
;
A
#
# COMPACT_ATOMS: atom_id res chain seq x y z
N MET A 1 -14.16 -17.60 -63.64
CA MET A 1 -15.57 -17.63 -63.20
C MET A 1 -15.95 -16.21 -62.76
N LEU A 2 -17.21 -15.78 -62.93
CA LEU A 2 -17.64 -14.45 -62.44
C LEU A 2 -18.22 -14.60 -61.04
N PHE A 3 -17.69 -13.81 -60.12
CA PHE A 3 -18.12 -13.72 -58.73
C PHE A 3 -18.94 -12.45 -58.53
N GLN A 4 -19.83 -12.50 -57.55
CA GLN A 4 -20.73 -11.39 -57.24
C GLN A 4 -20.83 -11.20 -55.73
N VAL A 5 -20.68 -9.95 -55.29
CA VAL A 5 -21.11 -9.52 -53.97
C VAL A 5 -22.28 -8.56 -54.12
N SER A 6 -23.37 -8.85 -53.44
CA SER A 6 -24.53 -7.97 -53.36
C SER A 6 -24.90 -7.70 -51.90
N GLY A 7 -25.72 -6.68 -51.67
CA GLY A 7 -26.20 -6.42 -50.33
C GLY A 7 -27.14 -5.24 -50.24
N HIS A 8 -27.68 -5.06 -49.05
CA HIS A 8 -28.59 -3.97 -48.72
C HIS A 8 -28.12 -3.29 -47.43
N ILE A 9 -28.07 -1.96 -47.48
CA ILE A 9 -27.59 -1.11 -46.38
C ILE A 9 -28.74 -0.22 -45.92
N TYR A 10 -29.10 -0.32 -44.65
CA TYR A 10 -30.25 0.37 -44.08
C TYR A 10 -29.94 1.05 -42.75
N GLU A 11 -30.70 2.10 -42.45
CA GLU A 11 -30.67 2.74 -41.15
C GLU A 11 -31.41 1.88 -40.13
N THR A 12 -30.75 1.47 -39.04
CA THR A 12 -31.29 0.49 -38.09
C THR A 12 -32.58 0.93 -37.41
N GLU A 13 -32.76 2.23 -37.22
CA GLU A 13 -33.88 2.81 -36.48
C GLU A 13 -35.13 2.98 -37.36
N SER A 14 -34.96 3.30 -38.64
CA SER A 14 -36.07 3.51 -39.58
C SER A 14 -36.30 2.31 -40.50
N ASN A 15 -35.36 1.37 -40.55
CA ASN A 15 -35.29 0.26 -41.49
C ASN A 15 -35.36 0.71 -42.97
N SER A 16 -34.96 1.95 -43.24
CA SER A 16 -34.94 2.53 -44.58
C SER A 16 -33.56 2.37 -45.23
N GLY A 17 -33.54 2.01 -46.51
CA GLY A 17 -32.29 1.88 -47.27
C GLY A 17 -31.55 3.22 -47.39
N ILE A 18 -30.23 3.19 -47.27
CA ILE A 18 -29.38 4.41 -47.26
C ILE A 18 -28.72 4.59 -48.64
N PRO A 19 -29.12 5.59 -49.43
CA PRO A 19 -28.59 5.80 -50.77
C PRO A 19 -27.23 6.53 -50.77
N GLY A 20 -26.45 6.31 -51.83
CA GLY A 20 -25.22 7.06 -52.10
C GLY A 20 -24.05 6.76 -51.17
N LEU A 21 -24.08 5.65 -50.43
CA LEU A 21 -22.95 5.16 -49.66
C LEU A 21 -21.96 4.45 -50.58
N PHE A 22 -20.68 4.66 -50.32
CA PHE A 22 -19.61 4.02 -51.08
C PHE A 22 -19.30 2.65 -50.50
N VAL A 23 -19.37 1.60 -51.32
CA VAL A 23 -19.12 0.21 -50.91
C VAL A 23 -17.97 -0.35 -51.71
N LYS A 24 -17.01 -0.98 -51.03
CA LYS A 24 -15.83 -1.59 -51.65
C LYS A 24 -15.59 -2.99 -51.11
N ALA A 25 -15.28 -3.93 -51.99
CA ALA A 25 -15.00 -5.33 -51.65
C ALA A 25 -13.52 -5.64 -51.79
N PHE A 26 -13.01 -6.50 -50.93
CA PHE A 26 -11.62 -6.90 -50.87
C PHE A 26 -11.48 -8.41 -50.65
N ASP A 27 -10.41 -8.97 -51.21
CA ASP A 27 -9.89 -10.28 -50.82
C ASP A 27 -8.78 -10.11 -49.77
N LYS A 28 -8.76 -10.97 -48.75
CA LYS A 28 -7.82 -10.84 -47.63
C LYS A 28 -6.60 -11.74 -47.82
N ASP A 29 -5.50 -11.11 -48.22
CA ASP A 29 -4.20 -11.75 -48.23
C ASP A 29 -3.36 -11.54 -46.96
N LEU A 30 -2.30 -12.33 -46.84
CA LEU A 30 -1.28 -12.21 -45.80
C LEU A 30 -0.42 -10.94 -45.93
N ILE A 31 -0.17 -10.47 -47.15
CA ILE A 31 0.79 -9.38 -47.42
C ILE A 31 0.06 -8.09 -47.82
N LYS A 32 -0.91 -8.17 -48.74
CA LYS A 32 -1.67 -7.01 -49.21
C LYS A 32 -3.02 -7.45 -49.78
N ASP A 33 -4.09 -6.91 -49.22
CA ASP A 33 -5.46 -7.19 -49.64
C ASP A 33 -5.70 -6.75 -51.10
N ASP A 34 -6.25 -7.65 -51.91
CA ASP A 34 -6.62 -7.39 -53.31
C ASP A 34 -7.98 -6.68 -53.42
N ASP A 35 -8.12 -5.82 -54.43
CA ASP A 35 -9.30 -4.97 -54.65
C ASP A 35 -10.28 -5.65 -55.62
N LEU A 36 -11.45 -6.04 -55.12
CA LEU A 36 -12.48 -6.73 -55.89
C LEU A 36 -13.47 -5.77 -56.54
N GLY A 37 -13.29 -4.46 -56.36
CA GLY A 37 -14.12 -3.42 -56.96
C GLY A 37 -14.99 -2.65 -55.96
N GLU A 38 -15.61 -1.60 -56.49
CA GLU A 38 -16.36 -0.61 -55.71
C GLU A 38 -17.64 -0.15 -56.41
N THR A 39 -18.63 0.28 -55.64
CA THR A 39 -19.90 0.81 -56.15
C THR A 39 -20.54 1.79 -55.16
N LEU A 40 -21.66 2.41 -55.56
CA LEU A 40 -22.50 3.22 -54.68
C LEU A 40 -23.83 2.51 -54.44
N THR A 41 -24.40 2.67 -53.24
CA THR A 41 -25.76 2.19 -52.99
C THR A 41 -26.79 2.98 -53.80
N ASP A 42 -27.79 2.27 -54.31
CA ASP A 42 -28.91 2.85 -55.05
C ASP A 42 -29.91 3.58 -54.13
N SER A 43 -31.00 4.10 -54.71
CA SER A 43 -32.06 4.81 -53.96
C SER A 43 -32.75 3.97 -52.87
N GLN A 44 -32.58 2.64 -52.91
CA GLN A 44 -33.13 1.70 -51.94
C GLN A 44 -32.03 1.11 -51.03
N GLY A 45 -30.79 1.60 -51.09
CA GLY A 45 -29.69 1.10 -50.26
C GLY A 45 -29.03 -0.18 -50.79
N ASN A 46 -29.39 -0.66 -51.99
CA ASN A 46 -28.80 -1.87 -52.54
C ASN A 46 -27.46 -1.60 -53.23
N PHE A 47 -26.54 -2.56 -53.17
CA PHE A 47 -25.28 -2.52 -53.91
C PHE A 47 -24.98 -3.86 -54.58
N LYS A 48 -24.17 -3.81 -55.65
CA LYS A 48 -23.69 -4.98 -56.36
C LYS A 48 -22.31 -4.73 -56.95
N ILE A 49 -21.38 -5.63 -56.70
CA ILE A 49 -20.00 -5.63 -57.21
C ILE A 49 -19.78 -6.97 -57.93
N ILE A 50 -19.25 -6.91 -59.15
CA ILE A 50 -18.95 -8.09 -59.98
C ILE A 50 -17.45 -8.08 -60.24
N TYR A 51 -16.81 -9.23 -60.02
CA TYR A 51 -15.38 -9.43 -60.18
C TYR A 51 -15.11 -10.84 -60.72
N ASP A 52 -13.88 -11.13 -61.13
CA ASP A 52 -13.50 -12.46 -61.59
C ASP A 52 -12.19 -12.94 -60.98
N GLU A 53 -11.80 -14.17 -61.31
CA GLU A 53 -10.63 -14.86 -60.73
C GLU A 53 -9.28 -14.14 -60.92
N LYS A 54 -9.14 -13.13 -61.80
CA LYS A 54 -7.89 -12.36 -61.87
C LYS A 54 -7.84 -11.21 -60.86
N ASP A 55 -8.95 -10.90 -60.22
CA ASP A 55 -9.08 -9.79 -59.28
C ASP A 55 -8.72 -10.20 -57.84
N PHE A 56 -8.52 -11.51 -57.59
CA PHE A 56 -8.01 -12.09 -56.36
C PHE A 56 -7.02 -13.22 -56.69
N GLY A 57 -5.82 -13.27 -56.10
CA GLY A 57 -4.84 -14.26 -56.54
C GLY A 57 -3.64 -14.57 -55.64
N GLY A 58 -3.71 -15.70 -54.94
CA GLY A 58 -2.56 -16.45 -54.39
C GLY A 58 -2.19 -17.71 -55.20
N MET A 59 -0.95 -18.23 -55.06
CA MET A 59 -0.42 -19.41 -55.79
C MET A 59 -1.20 -20.73 -55.50
N PHE A 60 -2.17 -20.71 -54.58
CA PHE A 60 -2.96 -21.87 -54.11
C PHE A 60 -4.44 -21.57 -53.79
N GLU A 61 -4.99 -20.41 -54.17
CA GLU A 61 -6.37 -20.03 -53.83
C GLU A 61 -7.32 -20.17 -55.02
N SER A 62 -8.52 -20.72 -54.76
CA SER A 62 -9.57 -20.94 -55.77
C SER A 62 -10.79 -20.03 -55.57
N ASN A 63 -10.93 -19.43 -54.38
CA ASN A 63 -12.03 -18.56 -53.95
C ASN A 63 -11.44 -17.47 -53.03
N PRO A 64 -12.01 -16.26 -52.97
CA PRO A 64 -11.49 -15.16 -52.15
C PRO A 64 -11.94 -15.27 -50.68
N ASP A 65 -11.11 -14.78 -49.77
CA ASP A 65 -11.42 -14.45 -48.38
C ASP A 65 -12.07 -13.05 -48.29
N LEU A 66 -13.37 -12.98 -48.56
CA LEU A 66 -14.10 -11.75 -48.82
C LEU A 66 -14.40 -10.91 -47.56
N TYR A 67 -14.13 -9.61 -47.65
CA TYR A 67 -14.71 -8.59 -46.76
C TYR A 67 -15.09 -7.30 -47.51
N ILE A 68 -15.99 -6.50 -46.92
CA ILE A 68 -16.45 -5.23 -47.49
C ILE A 68 -16.25 -4.05 -46.54
N VAL A 69 -16.12 -2.86 -47.12
CA VAL A 69 -16.03 -1.58 -46.42
C VAL A 69 -17.07 -0.62 -46.99
N VAL A 70 -17.88 -0.04 -46.11
CA VAL A 70 -18.87 0.99 -46.44
C VAL A 70 -18.38 2.33 -45.93
N LYS A 71 -18.42 3.36 -46.77
CA LYS A 71 -18.01 4.73 -46.45
C LYS A 71 -19.09 5.74 -46.79
N THR A 72 -18.95 6.95 -46.24
CA THR A 72 -19.71 8.13 -46.65
C THR A 72 -19.50 8.45 -48.13
N ALA A 73 -20.43 9.21 -48.72
CA ALA A 73 -20.40 9.56 -50.15
C ALA A 73 -19.12 10.29 -50.58
N ASP A 74 -18.50 11.06 -49.67
CA ASP A 74 -17.21 11.74 -49.88
C ASP A 74 -15.98 10.83 -49.72
N ARG A 75 -16.21 9.54 -49.43
CA ARG A 75 -15.21 8.47 -49.19
C ARG A 75 -14.29 8.72 -48.00
N GLN A 76 -14.53 9.76 -47.20
CA GLN A 76 -13.66 10.16 -46.09
C GLN A 76 -13.85 9.27 -44.86
N ARG A 77 -15.08 8.83 -44.58
CA ARG A 77 -15.41 8.17 -43.32
C ARG A 77 -15.94 6.77 -43.53
N VAL A 78 -15.34 5.79 -42.86
CA VAL A 78 -15.84 4.41 -42.84
C VAL A 78 -17.04 4.35 -41.89
N LEU A 79 -18.17 3.88 -42.41
CA LEU A 79 -19.41 3.68 -41.65
C LEU A 79 -19.56 2.23 -41.19
N TYR A 80 -18.97 1.27 -41.92
CA TYR A 80 -19.01 -0.15 -41.60
C TYR A 80 -17.84 -0.88 -42.28
N THR A 81 -17.33 -1.94 -41.65
CA THR A 81 -16.40 -2.88 -42.27
C THR A 81 -16.64 -4.28 -41.74
N SER A 82 -16.61 -5.28 -42.64
CA SER A 82 -16.65 -6.70 -42.24
C SER A 82 -15.26 -7.31 -42.07
N LYS A 83 -14.19 -6.51 -42.04
CA LYS A 83 -12.79 -6.98 -41.96
C LYS A 83 -12.46 -7.82 -40.71
N GLN A 84 -13.25 -7.71 -39.64
CA GLN A 84 -13.12 -8.56 -38.45
C GLN A 84 -13.89 -9.89 -38.56
N ASN A 85 -14.80 -10.01 -39.53
CA ASN A 85 -15.63 -11.19 -39.81
C ASN A 85 -15.52 -11.56 -41.30
N ILE A 86 -14.31 -11.93 -41.72
CA ILE A 86 -13.98 -12.28 -43.10
C ILE A 86 -14.69 -13.58 -43.48
N ARG A 87 -15.33 -13.59 -44.65
CA ARG A 87 -15.93 -14.81 -45.22
C ARG A 87 -14.86 -15.57 -45.97
N ARG A 88 -14.29 -16.58 -45.32
CA ARG A 88 -13.23 -17.39 -45.93
C ARG A 88 -13.77 -18.28 -47.05
N GLU A 89 -12.99 -18.43 -48.11
CA GLU A 89 -13.36 -19.21 -49.31
C GLU A 89 -14.77 -18.88 -49.84
N ALA A 90 -15.05 -17.59 -49.99
CA ALA A 90 -16.36 -17.09 -50.38
C ALA A 90 -16.84 -17.64 -51.73
N THR A 91 -18.14 -17.91 -51.81
CA THR A 91 -18.74 -18.54 -52.98
C THR A 91 -18.97 -17.53 -54.12
N VAL A 92 -19.42 -18.01 -55.28
CA VAL A 92 -19.65 -17.17 -56.48
C VAL A 92 -20.74 -16.10 -56.32
N ASP A 93 -21.62 -16.22 -55.31
CA ASP A 93 -22.67 -15.24 -55.04
C ASP A 93 -22.82 -15.04 -53.52
N GLU A 94 -22.37 -13.89 -53.04
CA GLU A 94 -22.36 -13.52 -51.63
C GLU A 94 -23.29 -12.33 -51.36
N HIS A 95 -24.03 -12.40 -50.26
CA HIS A 95 -24.99 -11.36 -49.87
C HIS A 95 -24.73 -10.80 -48.47
N PHE A 96 -24.83 -9.46 -48.31
CA PHE A 96 -24.65 -8.75 -47.04
C PHE A 96 -25.86 -7.87 -46.68
N GLU A 97 -26.33 -8.01 -45.44
CA GLU A 97 -27.33 -7.11 -44.83
C GLU A 97 -26.64 -6.27 -43.75
N ILE A 98 -26.65 -4.95 -43.90
CA ILE A 98 -25.84 -4.04 -43.08
C ILE A 98 -26.72 -2.94 -42.49
N GLY A 99 -26.90 -2.99 -41.17
CA GLY A 99 -27.54 -1.93 -40.40
C GLY A 99 -26.53 -0.86 -39.96
N ILE A 100 -26.82 0.41 -40.26
CA ILE A 100 -26.04 1.57 -39.79
C ILE A 100 -26.93 2.43 -38.87
N THR A 101 -26.41 2.86 -37.72
CA THR A 101 -27.19 3.70 -36.79
C THR A 101 -27.27 5.15 -37.27
N LYS A 102 -28.35 5.84 -36.89
CA LYS A 102 -28.54 7.27 -37.16
C LYS A 102 -27.40 8.12 -36.58
N THR A 103 -26.90 7.75 -35.42
CA THR A 103 -25.74 8.39 -34.77
C THR A 103 -24.48 8.25 -35.60
N SER A 104 -24.24 7.06 -36.18
CA SER A 104 -23.12 6.81 -37.10
C SER A 104 -23.24 7.65 -38.37
N LEU A 105 -24.43 7.98 -38.85
CA LEU A 105 -24.59 8.87 -40.02
C LEU A 105 -24.32 10.35 -39.68
N GLN A 106 -24.59 10.78 -38.45
CA GLN A 106 -24.59 12.20 -38.04
C GLN A 106 -23.30 12.72 -37.39
N GLN A 107 -22.30 11.88 -37.10
CA GLN A 107 -21.02 12.35 -36.55
C GLN A 107 -20.26 13.26 -37.54
N THR A 108 -20.23 14.56 -37.26
CA THR A 108 -19.28 15.54 -37.83
C THR A 108 -17.97 15.49 -37.03
N HIS A 109 -16.83 15.27 -37.69
CA HIS A 109 -15.50 15.44 -37.08
C HIS A 109 -15.39 16.88 -36.53
N SER A 110 -14.96 17.00 -35.28
CA SER A 110 -14.80 18.30 -34.60
C SER A 110 -13.38 18.83 -34.83
N PHE A 111 -13.25 20.08 -35.29
CA PHE A 111 -11.97 20.82 -35.33
C PHE A 111 -11.23 20.80 -33.98
N GLU A 112 -11.95 20.61 -32.87
CA GLU A 112 -11.36 20.46 -31.53
C GLU A 112 -10.61 19.14 -31.34
N ASP A 113 -11.03 18.05 -31.99
CA ASP A 113 -10.34 16.77 -31.86
C ASP A 113 -9.05 16.75 -32.69
N ASP A 114 -9.02 17.40 -33.86
CA ASP A 114 -7.80 17.60 -34.64
C ASP A 114 -6.78 18.48 -33.90
N LYS A 115 -7.26 19.50 -33.19
CA LYS A 115 -6.41 20.34 -32.34
C LYS A 115 -5.79 19.55 -31.19
N LYS A 116 -6.59 18.70 -30.51
CA LYS A 116 -6.10 17.84 -29.42
C LYS A 116 -5.08 16.80 -29.91
N LEU A 117 -5.28 16.24 -31.10
CA LEU A 117 -4.31 15.33 -31.72
C LEU A 117 -2.95 16.00 -31.90
N ILE A 118 -2.94 17.21 -32.49
CA ILE A 118 -1.69 17.94 -32.72
C ILE A 118 -0.99 18.28 -31.40
N LYS A 119 -1.75 18.70 -30.38
CA LYS A 119 -1.20 18.91 -29.04
C LYS A 119 -0.54 17.63 -28.49
N ALA A 120 -1.22 16.49 -28.59
CA ALA A 120 -0.66 15.21 -28.16
C ALA A 120 0.64 14.85 -28.92
N LEU A 121 0.70 15.09 -30.23
CA LEU A 121 1.91 14.85 -31.04
C LEU A 121 3.07 15.77 -30.65
N ILE A 122 2.82 17.05 -30.36
CA ILE A 122 3.84 17.97 -29.85
C ILE A 122 4.37 17.49 -28.50
N GLY A 123 3.49 17.03 -27.61
CA GLY A 123 3.91 16.49 -26.32
C GLY A 123 4.78 15.24 -26.44
N ILE A 124 4.54 14.40 -27.45
CA ILE A 124 5.34 13.20 -27.73
C ILE A 124 6.69 13.58 -28.33
N ALA A 125 6.74 14.55 -29.24
CA ALA A 125 7.99 15.02 -29.82
C ALA A 125 8.90 15.79 -28.83
N TRP A 126 8.42 16.05 -27.61
CA TRP A 126 9.21 16.66 -26.53
C TRP A 126 9.56 15.66 -25.43
N ILE A 127 9.19 14.38 -25.59
CA ILE A 127 9.16 13.40 -24.51
C ILE A 127 10.55 13.00 -24.02
N ASP A 128 11.52 13.06 -24.91
CA ASP A 128 12.94 12.88 -24.65
C ASP A 128 13.64 14.18 -24.21
N GLY A 129 12.89 15.29 -24.18
CA GLY A 129 13.33 16.62 -23.80
C GLY A 129 13.85 17.50 -24.94
N VAL A 130 13.83 17.04 -26.20
CA VAL A 130 14.31 17.79 -27.36
C VAL A 130 13.37 17.61 -28.55
N LEU A 131 12.74 18.68 -29.02
CA LEU A 131 12.01 18.66 -30.29
C LEU A 131 12.98 18.73 -31.47
N GLU A 132 13.07 17.67 -32.27
CA GLU A 132 13.91 17.67 -33.46
C GLU A 132 13.31 18.49 -34.62
N PRO A 133 14.13 19.14 -35.47
CA PRO A 133 13.62 19.91 -36.61
C PRO A 133 12.77 19.07 -37.60
N SER A 134 13.04 17.77 -37.68
CA SER A 134 12.32 16.79 -38.48
C SER A 134 10.90 16.54 -37.96
N GLU A 135 10.76 16.35 -36.65
CA GLU A 135 9.49 16.18 -35.95
C GLU A 135 8.64 17.46 -36.03
N GLU A 136 9.28 18.61 -35.80
CA GLU A 136 8.63 19.92 -35.94
C GLU A 136 8.04 20.10 -37.35
N GLN A 137 8.81 19.70 -38.38
CA GLN A 137 8.36 19.77 -39.77
C GLN A 137 7.20 18.81 -40.05
N TYR A 138 7.21 17.60 -39.50
CA TYR A 138 6.11 16.64 -39.62
C TYR A 138 4.82 17.14 -38.95
N ILE A 139 4.93 17.65 -37.71
CA ILE A 139 3.78 18.20 -36.98
C ILE A 139 3.17 19.38 -37.73
N LYS A 140 4.00 20.26 -38.33
CA LYS A 140 3.51 21.35 -39.20
C LYS A 140 2.77 20.83 -40.43
N GLN A 141 3.21 19.73 -41.05
CA GLN A 141 2.51 19.12 -42.18
C GLN A 141 1.14 18.54 -41.78
N ILE A 142 1.03 17.93 -40.61
CA ILE A 142 -0.25 17.46 -40.06
C ILE A 142 -1.17 18.65 -39.74
N ALA A 143 -0.63 19.74 -39.17
CA ALA A 143 -1.41 20.95 -38.95
C ALA A 143 -1.95 21.58 -40.25
N VAL A 144 -1.16 21.53 -41.35
CA VAL A 144 -1.61 21.94 -42.69
C VAL A 144 -2.73 21.05 -43.21
N SER A 145 -2.59 19.73 -43.13
CA SER A 145 -3.60 18.78 -43.64
C SER A 145 -4.93 18.90 -42.88
N LYS A 146 -4.86 19.24 -41.58
CA LYS A 146 -6.01 19.47 -40.70
C LYS A 146 -6.52 20.92 -40.69
N LYS A 147 -5.99 21.81 -41.55
CA LYS A 147 -6.38 23.23 -41.67
C LYS A 147 -6.25 24.04 -40.37
N LEU A 148 -5.21 23.77 -39.57
CA LEU A 148 -4.91 24.41 -38.29
C LEU A 148 -3.66 25.31 -38.34
N THR A 149 -3.24 25.73 -39.54
CA THR A 149 -1.99 26.48 -39.77
C THR A 149 -1.91 27.83 -39.12
N ASP A 150 -3.04 28.50 -38.94
CA ASP A 150 -3.10 29.86 -38.38
C ASP A 150 -3.44 29.82 -36.87
N ASN A 151 -3.31 28.66 -36.24
CA ASN A 151 -3.61 28.48 -34.83
C ASN A 151 -2.44 28.94 -33.96
N SER A 152 -2.57 30.15 -33.39
CA SER A 152 -1.57 30.77 -32.51
C SER A 152 -1.15 29.94 -31.30
N GLU A 153 -2.00 29.01 -30.83
CA GLU A 153 -1.68 28.12 -29.72
C GLU A 153 -0.69 27.03 -30.15
N ILE A 154 -0.92 26.41 -31.31
CA ILE A 154 -0.05 25.36 -31.86
C ILE A 154 1.33 25.92 -32.20
N GLU A 155 1.39 27.11 -32.82
CA GLU A 155 2.67 27.78 -33.09
C GLU A 155 3.44 28.12 -31.81
N SER A 156 2.75 28.53 -30.75
CA SER A 156 3.39 28.79 -29.45
C SER A 156 3.96 27.52 -28.82
N LEU A 157 3.25 26.39 -28.94
CA LEU A 157 3.66 25.12 -28.34
C LEU A 157 4.88 24.49 -29.03
N LEU A 158 5.06 24.70 -30.33
CA LEU A 158 6.23 24.20 -31.06
C LEU A 158 7.54 24.92 -30.65
N ASN A 159 7.45 26.10 -30.04
CA ASN A 159 8.61 26.92 -29.69
C ASN A 159 8.99 26.85 -28.20
N GLN A 160 8.34 26.00 -27.41
CA GLN A 160 8.60 25.87 -25.99
C GLN A 160 8.67 24.40 -25.56
N PRO A 161 9.54 24.04 -24.59
CA PRO A 161 9.58 22.69 -24.07
C PRO A 161 8.24 22.28 -23.46
N VAL A 162 7.76 21.09 -23.81
CA VAL A 162 6.55 20.51 -23.21
C VAL A 162 6.96 19.51 -22.13
N PRO A 163 6.55 19.71 -20.86
CA PRO A 163 6.83 18.72 -19.82
C PRO A 163 6.06 17.42 -20.09
N PRO A 164 6.61 16.24 -19.75
CA PRO A 164 5.97 14.94 -20.02
C PRO A 164 4.53 14.81 -19.51
N GLU A 165 4.16 15.56 -18.48
CA GLU A 165 2.81 15.52 -17.93
C GLU A 165 1.76 16.22 -18.76
N GLN A 166 2.15 17.34 -19.37
CA GLN A 166 1.27 18.06 -20.27
C GLN A 166 0.98 17.22 -21.52
N CYS A 167 1.94 16.38 -21.93
CA CYS A 167 1.74 15.35 -22.96
C CYS A 167 0.64 14.35 -22.56
N TYR A 168 0.62 13.84 -21.32
CA TYR A 168 -0.44 12.92 -20.87
C TYR A 168 -1.82 13.54 -20.84
N GLU A 169 -1.93 14.79 -20.38
CA GLU A 169 -3.19 15.51 -20.37
C GLU A 169 -3.74 15.63 -21.78
N TRP A 170 -2.90 15.98 -22.75
CA TRP A 170 -3.33 16.11 -24.14
C TRP A 170 -3.67 14.76 -24.79
N LEU A 171 -2.94 13.70 -24.46
CA LEU A 171 -3.28 12.33 -24.89
C LEU A 171 -4.64 11.88 -24.33
N GLN A 172 -4.94 12.19 -23.06
CA GLN A 172 -6.24 11.90 -22.45
C GLN A 172 -7.35 12.78 -22.99
N GLU A 173 -7.10 14.06 -23.25
CA GLU A 173 -8.05 14.98 -23.87
C GLU A 173 -8.46 14.48 -25.26
N TYR A 174 -7.49 14.00 -26.04
CA TYR A 174 -7.72 13.47 -27.38
C TYR A 174 -8.51 12.16 -27.37
N LEU A 175 -8.10 11.21 -26.54
CA LEU A 175 -8.74 9.88 -26.44
C LEU A 175 -10.08 9.91 -25.69
N GLY A 176 -10.23 10.81 -24.72
CA GLY A 176 -11.42 10.92 -23.88
C GLY A 176 -11.63 9.71 -22.94
N LYS A 177 -12.80 9.65 -22.29
CA LYS A 177 -13.12 8.59 -21.30
C LYS A 177 -13.40 7.22 -21.93
N ASN A 178 -13.91 7.20 -23.16
CA ASN A 178 -14.24 6.00 -23.94
C ASN A 178 -13.75 6.18 -25.40
N PRO A 179 -12.43 6.10 -25.64
CA PRO A 179 -11.86 6.26 -26.98
C PRO A 179 -12.37 5.19 -27.95
N THR A 180 -12.66 5.61 -29.19
CA THR A 180 -13.02 4.68 -30.26
C THR A 180 -11.76 4.05 -30.88
N ASN A 181 -11.91 2.91 -31.55
CA ASN A 181 -10.80 2.26 -32.25
C ASN A 181 -10.20 3.16 -33.33
N GLU A 182 -11.01 4.00 -33.97
CA GLU A 182 -10.57 4.96 -34.97
C GLU A 182 -9.63 6.01 -34.36
N LYS A 183 -9.95 6.54 -33.18
CA LYS A 183 -9.07 7.51 -32.48
C LYS A 183 -7.73 6.89 -32.09
N TYR A 184 -7.74 5.64 -31.63
CA TYR A 184 -6.50 4.92 -31.31
C TYR A 184 -5.64 4.67 -32.55
N GLN A 185 -6.27 4.28 -33.64
CA GLN A 185 -5.58 3.99 -34.89
C GLN A 185 -4.97 5.27 -35.48
N GLU A 186 -5.73 6.37 -35.49
CA GLU A 186 -5.25 7.67 -35.94
C GLU A 186 -4.07 8.15 -35.09
N LEU A 187 -4.14 7.99 -33.76
CA LEU A 187 -3.02 8.35 -32.87
C LEU A 187 -1.78 7.49 -33.16
N TYR A 188 -1.94 6.18 -33.28
CA TYR A 188 -0.86 5.24 -33.56
C TYR A 188 -0.16 5.54 -34.89
N GLU A 189 -0.90 5.80 -35.96
CA GLU A 189 -0.35 6.09 -37.28
C GLU A 189 0.46 7.38 -37.30
N ASN A 190 -0.03 8.42 -36.63
CA ASN A 190 0.68 9.70 -36.52
C ASN A 190 1.94 9.59 -35.65
N ILE A 191 1.88 8.87 -34.53
CA ILE A 191 3.04 8.63 -33.66
C ILE A 191 4.08 7.76 -34.36
N SER A 192 3.65 6.70 -35.04
CA SER A 192 4.55 5.81 -35.80
C SER A 192 5.25 6.55 -36.91
N SER A 193 4.55 7.49 -37.57
CA SER A 193 5.14 8.31 -38.63
C SER A 193 6.10 9.35 -38.06
N LEU A 194 5.72 10.02 -36.96
CA LEU A 194 6.55 10.99 -36.24
C LEU A 194 7.91 10.35 -35.85
N ILE A 195 7.88 9.21 -35.15
CA ILE A 195 9.07 8.51 -34.65
C ILE A 195 9.91 7.88 -35.79
N SER A 196 9.26 7.46 -36.89
CA SER A 196 9.99 6.86 -38.03
C SER A 196 10.85 7.85 -38.82
N ILE A 197 10.67 9.15 -38.57
CA ILE A 197 11.44 10.21 -39.24
C ILE A 197 12.80 10.40 -38.55
N ASP A 198 12.93 9.98 -37.29
CA ASP A 198 14.17 10.10 -36.53
C ASP A 198 15.17 9.01 -36.91
N MET A 199 16.44 9.40 -37.03
CA MET A 199 17.51 8.49 -37.42
C MET A 199 17.89 7.51 -36.29
N GLU A 200 17.55 7.83 -35.04
CA GLU A 200 17.72 6.99 -33.85
C GLU A 200 16.45 7.05 -32.99
N VAL A 201 15.67 5.96 -32.97
CA VAL A 201 14.43 5.89 -32.18
C VAL A 201 14.75 5.78 -30.69
N ASN A 202 14.17 6.67 -29.87
CA ASN A 202 14.34 6.62 -28.41
C ASN A 202 13.62 5.38 -27.81
N ALA A 203 14.17 4.81 -26.74
CA ALA A 203 13.56 3.69 -26.03
C ALA A 203 12.13 3.98 -25.54
N GLN A 204 11.85 5.22 -25.13
CA GLN A 204 10.53 5.64 -24.63
C GLN A 204 9.48 5.74 -25.74
N GLU A 205 9.88 6.17 -26.92
CA GLU A 205 9.06 6.22 -28.14
C GLU A 205 8.74 4.83 -28.70
N ALA A 206 9.75 3.95 -28.72
CA ALA A 206 9.57 2.56 -29.13
C ALA A 206 8.60 1.80 -28.20
N GLU A 207 8.70 2.02 -26.89
CA GLU A 207 7.82 1.39 -25.90
C GLU A 207 6.38 1.95 -25.96
N LEU A 208 6.22 3.25 -26.24
CA LEU A 208 4.92 3.88 -26.50
C LEU A 208 4.24 3.29 -27.75
N LEU A 209 5.00 3.03 -28.81
CA LEU A 209 4.50 2.39 -30.04
C LEU A 209 4.06 0.96 -29.80
N GLU A 210 4.89 0.16 -29.11
CA GLU A 210 4.55 -1.22 -28.76
C GLU A 210 3.25 -1.27 -27.94
N PHE A 211 3.09 -0.35 -26.99
CA PHE A 211 1.90 -0.20 -26.18
C PHE A 211 0.62 0.09 -26.99
N LEU A 212 0.68 1.03 -27.94
CA LEU A 212 -0.49 1.39 -28.77
C LEU A 212 -0.84 0.28 -29.79
N SER A 213 0.12 -0.57 -30.14
CA SER A 213 -0.04 -1.66 -31.12
C SER A 213 -0.81 -2.88 -30.59
N ASP A 214 -0.77 -3.18 -29.27
CA ASP A 214 -1.41 -4.38 -28.69
C ASP A 214 -2.89 -4.15 -28.36
N GLN A 215 -3.79 -4.86 -29.03
CA GLN A 215 -5.24 -4.73 -28.81
C GLN A 215 -5.74 -5.27 -27.45
N LYS A 216 -5.01 -6.19 -26.80
CA LYS A 216 -5.44 -6.80 -25.52
C LYS A 216 -5.25 -5.86 -24.34
N THR A 217 -4.39 -4.86 -24.48
CA THR A 217 -3.95 -3.96 -23.41
C THR A 217 -4.69 -2.63 -23.44
N ARG A 218 -5.44 -2.37 -24.53
CA ARG A 218 -6.28 -1.17 -24.74
C ARG A 218 -7.40 -1.00 -23.69
N SER A 219 -7.81 -2.06 -22.98
CA SER A 219 -8.86 -2.00 -21.95
C SER A 219 -8.37 -1.99 -20.50
N GLN A 220 -7.05 -1.98 -20.27
CA GLN A 220 -6.47 -1.73 -18.95
C GLN A 220 -5.81 -0.35 -18.96
N LYS A 221 -6.51 0.60 -18.32
CA LYS A 221 -6.18 2.01 -18.09
C LYS A 221 -4.86 2.45 -18.72
N LEU A 222 -4.98 3.13 -19.84
CA LEU A 222 -3.90 3.76 -20.59
C LEU A 222 -2.93 4.56 -19.69
N GLN A 223 -3.47 5.22 -18.66
CA GLN A 223 -2.72 5.92 -17.62
C GLN A 223 -1.81 5.00 -16.78
N GLU A 224 -2.26 3.81 -16.38
CA GLU A 224 -1.50 2.88 -15.52
C GLU A 224 -0.28 2.29 -16.26
N ARG A 225 -0.38 2.11 -17.58
CA ARG A 225 0.72 1.61 -18.42
C ARG A 225 1.65 2.72 -18.92
N LEU A 226 1.13 3.88 -19.33
CA LEU A 226 1.96 5.04 -19.66
C LEU A 226 2.83 5.43 -18.47
N MET A 227 2.26 5.53 -17.27
CA MET A 227 3.02 5.86 -16.08
C MET A 227 4.10 4.79 -15.74
N LYS A 228 3.93 3.53 -16.18
CA LYS A 228 4.91 2.46 -16.00
C LYS A 228 6.10 2.58 -16.97
N ILE A 229 5.84 3.01 -18.21
CA ILE A 229 6.83 3.26 -19.27
C ILE A 229 7.74 4.44 -18.88
N PHE A 230 7.14 5.53 -18.41
CA PHE A 230 7.90 6.74 -18.05
C PHE A 230 8.57 6.68 -16.67
N LEU A 231 8.23 5.67 -15.87
CA LEU A 231 8.94 5.31 -14.65
C LEU A 231 9.90 4.12 -14.85
N ASP A 232 10.19 3.71 -16.09
CA ASP A 232 11.05 2.54 -16.31
C ASP A 232 12.48 2.75 -15.77
N SER A 233 12.83 1.80 -14.92
CA SER A 233 14.07 1.55 -14.18
C SER A 233 15.38 1.75 -14.96
N LYS A 234 15.37 1.66 -16.30
CA LYS A 234 16.59 1.83 -17.10
C LYS A 234 17.08 3.27 -17.15
N PHE A 235 16.20 4.27 -17.14
CA PHE A 235 16.63 5.68 -17.16
C PHE A 235 17.26 6.09 -15.82
N ILE A 236 16.61 5.75 -14.71
CA ILE A 236 17.14 6.00 -13.36
C ILE A 236 18.44 5.20 -13.12
N GLY A 237 18.50 3.95 -13.59
CA GLY A 237 19.71 3.13 -13.55
C GLY A 237 20.88 3.74 -14.33
N LYS A 238 20.63 4.32 -15.52
CA LYS A 238 21.67 4.95 -16.37
C LYS A 238 22.20 6.26 -15.77
N VAL A 239 21.33 7.06 -15.16
CA VAL A 239 21.69 8.30 -14.45
C VAL A 239 22.53 8.01 -13.20
N ILE A 240 22.33 6.87 -12.55
CA ILE A 240 23.10 6.43 -11.38
C ILE A 240 24.43 5.78 -11.78
N SER A 241 24.51 5.12 -12.94
CA SER A 241 25.72 4.39 -13.37
C SER A 241 26.81 5.26 -13.98
N ASP A 242 26.47 6.43 -14.54
CA ASP A 242 27.43 7.31 -15.19
C ASP A 242 28.02 8.36 -14.23
N THR A 243 28.96 7.91 -13.40
CA THR A 243 30.27 8.55 -13.11
C THR A 243 30.85 7.99 -11.80
N ARG A 244 32.04 7.39 -11.87
CA ARG A 244 32.77 6.83 -10.72
C ARG A 244 33.22 7.85 -9.65
N GLU A 245 32.93 9.14 -9.83
CA GLU A 245 33.17 10.19 -8.84
C GLU A 245 31.89 10.52 -8.01
N GLY A 246 30.70 10.22 -8.55
CA GLY A 246 29.41 10.51 -7.92
C GLY A 246 29.11 9.69 -6.66
N ALA A 247 29.66 8.47 -6.56
CA ALA A 247 29.47 7.60 -5.40
C ALA A 247 30.08 8.16 -4.10
N ARG A 248 31.07 9.05 -4.20
CA ARG A 248 31.75 9.62 -3.02
C ARG A 248 31.09 10.92 -2.53
N ILE A 249 30.56 11.73 -3.45
CA ILE A 249 29.81 12.96 -3.12
C ILE A 249 28.35 12.62 -2.75
N ALA A 250 27.74 11.64 -3.41
CA ALA A 250 26.44 11.10 -3.03
C ALA A 250 26.48 10.52 -1.60
N ASN A 251 27.52 9.77 -1.21
CA ASN A 251 27.63 9.25 0.16
C ASN A 251 27.83 10.33 1.25
N GLN A 252 28.21 11.56 0.90
CA GLN A 252 28.22 12.68 1.85
C GLN A 252 26.89 13.46 1.87
N GLY A 253 26.15 13.54 0.75
CA GLY A 253 24.79 14.11 0.73
C GLY A 253 23.70 13.16 1.25
N ILE A 254 23.89 11.84 1.11
CA ILE A 254 23.00 10.78 1.61
C ILE A 254 23.00 10.72 3.15
N LYS A 255 24.04 11.22 3.82
CA LYS A 255 24.08 11.32 5.29
C LYS A 255 23.20 12.44 5.87
N THR A 256 22.73 13.38 5.04
CA THR A 256 21.97 14.56 5.48
C THR A 256 20.49 14.54 5.09
N SER A 257 20.04 13.53 4.35
CA SER A 257 18.64 13.37 3.98
C SER A 257 18.31 11.90 4.09
N GLY A 258 17.48 11.55 5.08
CA GLY A 258 16.97 10.20 5.30
C GLY A 258 16.42 9.56 4.03
N TYR A 259 16.16 8.26 4.14
CA TYR A 259 15.96 7.25 3.08
C TYR A 259 15.02 7.59 1.88
N TYR A 260 14.37 8.75 1.85
CA TYR A 260 13.24 9.09 0.99
C TYR A 260 13.40 10.35 0.12
N ALA A 261 14.56 11.01 0.12
CA ALA A 261 14.77 12.15 -0.75
C ALA A 261 15.09 11.73 -2.19
N ARG A 262 14.08 11.63 -3.08
CA ARG A 262 14.18 11.82 -4.56
C ARG A 262 12.84 11.55 -5.29
N ILE A 263 11.90 12.49 -5.31
CA ILE A 263 10.91 12.65 -6.41
C ILE A 263 10.67 14.16 -6.65
N PRO A 264 10.59 14.69 -7.90
CA PRO A 264 10.46 16.14 -8.17
C PRO A 264 9.14 16.77 -7.69
N ASN A 265 9.27 17.90 -6.98
CA ASN A 265 8.23 18.62 -6.21
C ASN A 265 7.09 19.31 -6.99
N LEU A 266 7.13 19.43 -8.33
CA LEU A 266 6.28 20.41 -9.02
C LEU A 266 4.83 19.93 -9.29
N ILE A 267 4.60 18.63 -9.20
CA ILE A 267 3.47 17.95 -9.86
C ILE A 267 2.46 17.48 -8.81
N LEU A 268 2.99 16.96 -7.71
CA LEU A 268 2.18 16.32 -6.69
C LEU A 268 1.45 17.34 -5.80
N SER A 269 1.83 18.63 -5.86
CA SER A 269 1.16 19.73 -5.15
C SER A 269 -0.26 20.05 -5.67
N GLN A 270 -0.64 19.54 -6.85
CA GLN A 270 -1.96 19.80 -7.46
C GLN A 270 -3.06 18.80 -7.07
N PHE A 271 -2.73 17.72 -6.35
CA PHE A 271 -3.73 16.79 -5.83
C PHE A 271 -4.39 17.38 -4.58
N HIS A 272 -5.42 18.19 -4.77
CA HIS A 272 -6.26 18.67 -3.67
C HIS A 272 -7.18 17.56 -3.12
N SER A 273 -7.34 17.58 -1.80
CA SER A 273 -8.09 16.67 -0.94
C SER A 273 -9.30 15.99 -1.59
N ALA A 274 -9.41 14.67 -1.42
CA ALA A 274 -10.74 14.08 -1.29
C ALA A 274 -11.45 14.86 -0.18
N LYS A 275 -12.62 15.45 -0.46
CA LYS A 275 -13.46 16.08 0.57
C LYS A 275 -13.68 15.04 1.67
N SER A 276 -12.97 15.19 2.79
CA SER A 276 -13.26 14.41 3.98
C SER A 276 -14.69 14.75 4.40
N ASP A 277 -15.53 13.73 4.55
CA ASP A 277 -16.86 13.92 5.09
C ASP A 277 -16.70 14.55 6.48
N SER A 278 -17.25 15.76 6.68
CA SER A 278 -17.15 16.48 7.95
C SER A 278 -17.66 15.64 9.12
N LEU A 279 -18.60 14.72 8.87
CA LEU A 279 -19.10 13.79 9.88
C LEU A 279 -18.02 12.80 10.34
N LEU A 280 -17.28 12.20 9.41
CA LEU A 280 -16.18 11.27 9.73
C LEU A 280 -15.07 11.98 10.53
N LYS A 281 -14.78 13.24 10.21
CA LYS A 281 -13.80 14.04 10.95
C LYS A 281 -14.22 14.24 12.41
N ASP A 282 -15.46 14.64 12.63
CA ASP A 282 -15.99 14.89 13.96
C ASP A 282 -16.07 13.59 14.78
N ASP A 283 -16.49 12.48 14.16
CA ASP A 283 -16.58 11.18 14.83
C ASP A 283 -15.20 10.65 15.23
N MET A 284 -14.22 10.69 14.32
CA MET A 284 -12.84 10.28 14.63
C MET A 284 -12.22 11.15 15.74
N GLY A 285 -12.47 12.46 15.73
CA GLY A 285 -12.06 13.35 16.81
C GLY A 285 -12.68 12.98 18.15
N LYS A 286 -13.99 12.67 18.19
CA LYS A 286 -14.68 12.22 19.42
C LYS A 286 -14.18 10.86 19.93
N ILE A 287 -13.73 9.98 19.03
CA ILE A 287 -13.21 8.66 19.43
C ILE A 287 -11.79 8.80 19.97
N TYR A 288 -10.90 9.48 19.23
CA TYR A 288 -9.45 9.41 19.44
C TYR A 288 -8.80 10.69 19.97
N LEU A 289 -9.55 11.77 20.20
CA LEU A 289 -9.05 13.02 20.81
C LEU A 289 -9.85 13.46 22.05
N ASP A 290 -10.73 12.60 22.56
CA ASP A 290 -11.56 12.87 23.74
C ASP A 290 -11.32 11.84 24.86
N ASP A 291 -11.74 12.18 26.08
CA ASP A 291 -11.60 11.34 27.28
C ASP A 291 -10.13 10.90 27.46
N ASN A 292 -9.86 9.62 27.77
CA ASN A 292 -8.49 9.16 27.92
C ASN A 292 -7.73 8.95 26.59
N PHE A 293 -8.34 9.16 25.42
CA PHE A 293 -7.61 9.26 24.16
C PHE A 293 -7.07 10.68 23.91
N ALA A 294 -7.61 11.69 24.58
CA ALA A 294 -7.12 13.06 24.44
C ALA A 294 -5.62 13.15 24.74
N PRO A 295 -4.87 14.05 24.08
CA PRO A 295 -3.47 14.26 24.38
C PRO A 295 -3.26 14.88 25.77
N ILE A 296 -2.08 14.67 26.35
CA ILE A 296 -1.55 15.48 27.46
C ILE A 296 -0.42 16.36 26.95
N ASP A 297 -0.29 17.56 27.51
CA ASP A 297 0.71 18.56 27.14
C ASP A 297 1.94 18.56 28.07
N LYS A 298 1.82 17.94 29.24
CA LYS A 298 2.82 18.01 30.31
C LYS A 298 3.78 16.81 30.33
N GLU A 299 5.06 17.08 30.17
CA GLU A 299 6.14 16.16 30.57
C GLU A 299 6.44 16.33 32.06
N THR A 300 6.41 15.23 32.82
CA THR A 300 6.55 15.22 34.27
C THR A 300 7.65 14.24 34.70
N SER A 301 8.21 14.47 35.88
CA SER A 301 9.06 13.53 36.60
C SER A 301 8.67 13.53 38.07
N SER A 302 8.56 12.35 38.68
CA SER A 302 8.26 12.17 40.10
C SER A 302 9.19 11.11 40.65
N ASP A 303 9.99 11.46 41.65
CA ASP A 303 11.01 10.56 42.23
C ASP A 303 10.40 9.53 43.19
N GLU A 304 9.21 9.81 43.69
CA GLU A 304 8.46 8.91 44.57
C GLU A 304 6.98 8.92 44.16
N LEU A 305 6.36 7.74 44.19
CA LEU A 305 4.96 7.51 43.86
C LEU A 305 4.25 6.86 45.04
N GLN A 306 2.97 7.15 45.16
CA GLN A 306 2.12 6.47 46.12
C GLN A 306 1.92 5.01 45.69
N VAL A 307 2.15 4.08 46.62
CA VAL A 307 1.93 2.64 46.43
C VAL A 307 0.79 2.20 47.34
N ILE A 308 -0.19 1.49 46.77
CA ILE A 308 -1.23 0.76 47.50
C ILE A 308 -0.88 -0.72 47.42
N GLY A 309 -0.85 -1.42 48.56
CA GLY A 309 -0.27 -2.77 48.63
C GLY A 309 1.24 -2.70 48.92
N GLU A 310 1.99 -3.69 48.47
CA GLU A 310 3.44 -3.78 48.69
C GLU A 310 4.16 -4.18 47.39
N LEU A 311 5.06 -3.32 46.91
CA LEU A 311 5.91 -3.65 45.76
C LEU A 311 6.94 -4.69 46.22
N PRO A 312 7.03 -5.87 45.56
CA PRO A 312 8.03 -6.87 45.89
C PRO A 312 9.44 -6.28 45.81
N PRO A 313 10.28 -6.40 46.86
CA PRO A 313 11.64 -5.83 46.85
C PRO A 313 12.53 -6.34 45.70
N GLU A 314 12.30 -7.58 45.26
CA GLU A 314 13.00 -8.24 44.16
C GLU A 314 12.53 -7.81 42.77
N LEU A 315 11.37 -7.16 42.64
CA LEU A 315 10.91 -6.58 41.38
C LEU A 315 11.68 -5.27 41.15
N SER A 316 12.80 -5.36 40.43
CA SER A 316 13.67 -4.22 40.14
C SER A 316 13.89 -4.07 38.64
N GLY A 317 13.50 -2.91 38.11
CA GLY A 317 13.57 -2.62 36.68
C GLY A 317 12.65 -1.47 36.28
N MET A 318 12.35 -1.39 34.99
CA MET A 318 11.57 -0.31 34.41
C MET A 318 10.44 -0.88 33.55
N PHE A 319 9.20 -0.51 33.89
CA PHE A 319 8.07 -0.63 32.99
C PHE A 319 8.05 0.59 32.07
N LEU A 320 7.96 0.36 30.77
CA LEU A 320 7.91 1.38 29.75
C LEU A 320 6.71 1.13 28.84
N ARG A 321 5.98 2.18 28.47
CA ARG A 321 4.94 2.09 27.44
C ARG A 321 5.01 3.27 26.49
N ASN A 322 4.99 2.98 25.19
CA ASN A 322 4.88 3.99 24.14
C ASN A 322 3.44 4.11 23.64
N GLY A 323 3.13 5.23 23.01
CA GLY A 323 1.81 5.45 22.44
C GLY A 323 1.66 6.83 21.83
N PRO A 324 0.55 7.06 21.13
CA PRO A 324 0.29 8.29 20.40
C PRO A 324 -0.21 9.38 21.36
N ASN A 325 0.32 10.58 21.21
CA ASN A 325 -0.03 11.75 21.98
C ASN A 325 0.20 13.00 21.12
N PRO A 326 -0.71 13.36 20.19
CA PRO A 326 -0.46 14.44 19.24
C PRO A 326 -0.14 15.75 19.96
N GLN A 327 1.00 16.35 19.64
CA GLN A 327 1.41 17.61 20.29
C GLN A 327 0.54 18.79 19.85
N PHE A 328 0.15 18.80 18.58
CA PHE A 328 -0.63 19.87 17.97
C PHE A 328 -1.97 19.35 17.47
N GLN A 329 -2.91 20.28 17.27
CA GLN A 329 -4.19 19.96 16.67
C GLN A 329 -3.95 19.40 15.24
N PRO A 330 -4.51 18.22 14.92
CA PRO A 330 -4.38 17.62 13.59
C PRO A 330 -4.96 18.51 12.48
N LEU A 331 -4.35 18.46 11.29
CA LEU A 331 -4.76 19.26 10.14
C LEU A 331 -6.16 18.89 9.63
N GLU A 332 -6.43 17.59 9.52
CA GLU A 332 -7.61 17.03 8.86
C GLU A 332 -8.21 15.87 9.67
N LEU A 333 -8.41 14.69 9.08
CA LEU A 333 -8.81 13.49 9.82
C LEU A 333 -7.67 13.06 10.73
N TYR A 334 -8.00 12.73 11.97
CA TYR A 334 -7.04 12.18 12.91
C TYR A 334 -7.32 10.71 13.14
N HIS A 335 -6.33 9.86 12.88
CA HIS A 335 -6.33 8.47 13.30
C HIS A 335 -5.53 8.31 14.59
N TRP A 336 -5.87 7.31 15.42
CA TRP A 336 -5.14 7.06 16.67
C TRP A 336 -3.64 6.86 16.44
N PHE A 337 -3.27 6.26 15.30
CA PHE A 337 -1.88 5.97 14.93
C PHE A 337 -1.06 7.22 14.57
N ASP A 338 -1.69 8.39 14.37
CA ASP A 338 -1.02 9.60 13.88
C ASP A 338 -0.35 10.43 14.98
N GLY A 339 -0.63 10.14 16.26
CA GLY A 339 -0.11 10.93 17.37
C GLY A 339 1.39 10.74 17.60
N ASP A 340 2.07 11.81 18.00
CA ASP A 340 3.48 11.77 18.41
C ASP A 340 3.75 10.73 19.49
N GLY A 341 4.87 10.03 19.41
CA GLY A 341 5.27 9.08 20.45
C GLY A 341 5.49 9.76 21.78
N MET A 342 4.81 9.30 22.83
CA MET A 342 5.08 9.66 24.21
C MET A 342 5.32 8.40 25.05
N ILE A 343 6.53 8.34 25.60
CA ILE A 343 6.95 7.25 26.47
C ILE A 343 6.52 7.57 27.89
N HIS A 344 5.91 6.61 28.56
CA HIS A 344 5.62 6.62 29.98
C HIS A 344 6.44 5.52 30.66
N ALA A 345 7.29 5.90 31.62
CA ALA A 345 8.12 4.98 32.38
C ALA A 345 7.74 4.99 33.86
N VAL A 346 7.66 3.80 34.46
CA VAL A 346 7.65 3.59 35.90
C VAL A 346 8.87 2.76 36.26
N ASN A 347 9.82 3.36 36.96
CA ASN A 347 11.00 2.67 37.46
C ASN A 347 10.73 2.15 38.86
N ILE A 348 10.97 0.87 39.09
CA ILE A 348 10.74 0.17 40.36
C ILE A 348 12.09 -0.29 40.91
N SER A 349 12.38 0.04 42.17
CA SER A 349 13.55 -0.49 42.86
C SER A 349 13.34 -0.45 44.37
N ASN A 350 13.75 -1.51 45.07
CA ASN A 350 13.71 -1.61 46.54
C ASN A 350 12.33 -1.25 47.14
N GLY A 351 11.26 -1.75 46.54
CA GLY A 351 9.88 -1.49 47.00
C GLY A 351 9.37 -0.06 46.75
N LYS A 352 10.08 0.75 45.98
CA LYS A 352 9.69 2.12 45.61
C LYS A 352 9.50 2.24 44.10
N ALA A 353 8.71 3.23 43.70
CA ALA A 353 8.48 3.54 42.30
C ALA A 353 8.65 5.04 42.02
N SER A 354 9.18 5.36 40.84
CA SER A 354 9.29 6.71 40.28
C SER A 354 8.69 6.74 38.87
N TYR A 355 8.27 7.90 38.40
CA TYR A 355 7.59 8.06 37.11
C TYR A 355 8.24 9.14 36.24
N ARG A 356 8.24 8.91 34.93
CA ARG A 356 8.59 9.93 33.94
C ARG A 356 7.81 9.75 32.65
N ASN A 357 7.46 10.85 31.98
CA ASN A 357 7.06 10.82 30.57
C ASN A 357 7.81 11.84 29.72
N ARG A 358 8.15 11.45 28.49
CA ARG A 358 8.78 12.32 27.49
C ARG A 358 8.21 12.04 26.11
N TYR A 359 8.11 13.09 25.30
CA TYR A 359 7.93 12.93 23.87
C TYR A 359 9.17 12.32 23.24
N VAL A 360 8.98 11.44 22.25
CA VAL A 360 10.04 11.06 21.32
C VAL A 360 10.26 12.22 20.38
N ARG A 361 11.38 12.92 20.53
CA ARG A 361 11.74 14.11 19.76
C ARG A 361 12.27 13.70 18.38
N THR A 362 11.39 13.20 17.52
CA THR A 362 11.74 12.91 16.13
C THR A 362 12.09 14.20 15.37
N GLU A 363 12.76 14.08 14.24
CA GLU A 363 13.06 15.27 13.40
C GLU A 363 11.76 16.01 13.03
N ALA A 364 10.74 15.27 12.60
CA ALA A 364 9.44 15.83 12.24
C ALA A 364 8.74 16.50 13.44
N PHE A 365 8.82 15.90 14.63
CA PHE A 365 8.31 16.50 15.86
C PHE A 365 8.96 17.88 16.11
N GLU A 366 10.28 17.99 16.04
CA GLU A 366 10.96 19.26 16.31
C GLU A 366 10.64 20.34 15.26
N ILE A 367 10.39 19.94 14.00
CA ILE A 367 9.96 20.86 12.96
C ILE A 367 8.54 21.39 13.23
N GLU A 368 7.57 20.54 13.58
CA GLU A 368 6.22 21.00 13.95
C GLU A 368 6.26 21.91 15.19
N LYS A 369 7.13 21.57 16.15
CA LYS A 369 7.34 22.37 17.36
C LYS A 369 7.91 23.75 17.05
N GLN A 370 8.86 23.85 16.13
CA GLN A 370 9.38 25.14 15.66
C GLN A 370 8.32 25.94 14.90
N ALA A 371 7.45 25.28 14.14
CA ALA A 371 6.34 25.93 13.43
C ALA A 371 5.15 26.29 14.35
N GLY A 372 5.07 25.69 15.54
CA GLY A 372 4.00 25.87 16.51
C GLY A 372 2.65 25.26 16.09
N LYS A 373 2.66 24.32 15.13
CA LYS A 373 1.46 23.67 14.58
C LYS A 373 1.79 22.37 13.86
N ALA A 374 0.78 21.53 13.66
CA ALA A 374 0.89 20.38 12.77
C ALA A 374 1.18 20.81 11.32
N ILE A 375 2.03 20.06 10.63
CA ILE A 375 2.47 20.27 9.24
C ILE A 375 2.20 19.01 8.40
N TRP A 376 2.37 17.83 9.00
CA TRP A 376 2.21 16.57 8.28
C TRP A 376 0.77 16.04 8.35
N PRO A 377 0.23 15.50 7.23
CA PRO A 377 -1.01 14.74 7.25
C PRO A 377 -0.83 13.38 7.94
N GLY A 378 -1.89 12.92 8.59
CA GLY A 378 -1.98 11.56 9.14
C GLY A 378 -2.34 10.49 8.08
N LEU A 379 -2.37 9.23 8.51
CA LEU A 379 -2.61 8.00 7.71
C LEU A 379 -3.81 8.09 6.77
N MET A 380 -4.82 8.82 7.20
CA MET A 380 -6.14 8.91 6.59
C MET A 380 -6.28 10.05 5.59
N ASN A 381 -5.23 10.86 5.41
CA ASN A 381 -5.27 12.06 4.59
C ASN A 381 -4.34 11.90 3.38
N LEU A 382 -4.55 12.71 2.34
CA LEU A 382 -3.62 12.73 1.21
C LEU A 382 -2.23 13.15 1.72
N PRO A 383 -1.15 12.44 1.35
CA PRO A 383 0.21 12.91 1.57
C PRO A 383 0.38 14.32 1.01
N ARG A 384 1.11 15.15 1.75
CA ARG A 384 1.52 16.47 1.27
C ARG A 384 2.89 16.36 0.62
N PHE A 385 3.04 17.11 -0.47
CA PHE A 385 4.19 17.02 -1.36
C PHE A 385 5.02 18.32 -1.37
N ASP A 386 4.56 19.32 -0.64
CA ASP A 386 5.13 20.67 -0.51
C ASP A 386 5.82 20.90 0.86
N GLY A 387 5.84 19.88 1.74
CA GLY A 387 6.46 19.93 3.06
C GLY A 387 7.99 19.77 3.04
N PRO A 388 8.71 20.14 4.13
CA PRO A 388 10.18 20.17 4.19
C PRO A 388 10.93 18.86 3.89
N HIS A 389 10.24 17.75 3.66
CA HIS A 389 10.85 16.43 3.42
C HIS A 389 10.17 15.63 2.29
N GLY A 390 9.39 16.29 1.41
CA GLY A 390 8.72 15.60 0.29
C GLY A 390 7.75 14.52 0.76
N ILE A 391 7.38 13.59 -0.14
CA ILE A 391 6.45 12.48 0.12
C ILE A 391 6.83 11.81 1.44
N MET A 392 5.99 11.90 2.48
CA MET A 392 5.70 10.83 3.45
C MET A 392 4.98 11.34 4.71
N MET A 393 4.31 10.39 5.36
CA MET A 393 3.76 10.54 6.70
C MET A 393 4.87 10.83 7.71
N LYS A 394 4.51 11.55 8.76
CA LYS A 394 5.38 11.88 9.88
C LYS A 394 5.92 10.62 10.57
N ASN A 395 7.24 10.52 10.75
CA ASN A 395 7.79 9.53 11.68
C ASN A 395 7.45 9.96 13.12
N VAL A 396 6.48 9.26 13.69
CA VAL A 396 5.94 9.54 15.03
C VAL A 396 6.60 8.69 16.12
N ALA A 397 7.34 7.63 15.78
CA ALA A 397 8.03 6.74 16.71
C ALA A 397 7.18 6.35 17.95
N ASN A 398 5.91 6.02 17.72
CA ASN A 398 4.89 5.91 18.79
C ASN A 398 4.48 4.48 19.13
N THR A 399 4.91 3.48 18.35
CA THR A 399 4.29 2.15 18.35
C THR A 399 4.82 1.30 19.50
N SER A 400 6.13 1.09 19.58
CA SER A 400 6.72 0.21 20.57
C SER A 400 8.09 0.67 21.06
N LEU A 401 8.66 -0.11 21.97
CA LEU A 401 9.99 0.04 22.53
C LEU A 401 10.69 -1.31 22.58
N VAL A 402 11.98 -1.34 22.24
CA VAL A 402 12.83 -2.54 22.38
C VAL A 402 14.17 -2.18 23.01
N TRP A 403 14.68 -3.05 23.89
CA TRP A 403 16.05 -2.97 24.42
C TRP A 403 16.94 -3.94 23.68
N HIS A 404 17.99 -3.44 23.03
CA HIS A 404 18.94 -4.27 22.29
C HIS A 404 20.29 -3.58 22.20
N ALA A 405 21.39 -4.33 22.42
CA ALA A 405 22.76 -3.81 22.36
C ALA A 405 22.94 -2.48 23.13
N ASP A 406 22.50 -2.47 24.39
CA ASP A 406 22.52 -1.36 25.35
C ASP A 406 21.80 -0.09 24.90
N LYS A 407 20.87 -0.23 23.97
CA LYS A 407 20.06 0.87 23.44
C LYS A 407 18.59 0.55 23.65
N LEU A 408 17.86 1.52 24.19
CA LEU A 408 16.41 1.57 24.13
C LEU A 408 16.00 2.25 22.82
N LEU A 409 15.26 1.55 21.98
CA LEU A 409 14.81 2.05 20.68
C LEU A 409 13.30 2.27 20.69
N ALA A 410 12.83 3.45 20.29
CA ALA A 410 11.44 3.74 20.00
C ALA A 410 11.15 3.48 18.52
N LEU A 411 10.09 2.73 18.22
CA LEU A 411 9.84 2.17 16.90
C LEU A 411 8.51 2.64 16.30
N TRP A 412 8.47 2.72 14.98
CA TRP A 412 7.28 2.92 14.16
C TRP A 412 7.49 2.29 12.78
N GLU A 413 6.52 1.50 12.31
CA GLU A 413 6.68 0.56 11.18
C GLU A 413 7.07 1.19 9.84
N ALA A 414 6.87 2.49 9.67
CA ALA A 414 7.11 3.21 8.42
C ALA A 414 8.33 4.14 8.46
N GLY A 415 9.23 3.97 9.43
CA GLY A 415 10.46 4.75 9.52
C GLY A 415 11.57 4.05 10.29
N GLU A 416 12.68 4.77 10.47
CA GLU A 416 13.82 4.31 11.25
C GLU A 416 13.57 4.43 12.77
N PRO A 417 14.20 3.58 13.60
CA PRO A 417 14.12 3.66 15.06
C PRO A 417 14.75 4.94 15.62
N TYR A 418 14.35 5.33 16.83
CA TYR A 418 14.98 6.42 17.58
C TYR A 418 15.58 5.91 18.89
N ILE A 419 16.83 6.27 19.16
CA ILE A 419 17.51 5.92 20.41
C ILE A 419 16.99 6.81 21.54
N ILE A 420 16.61 6.19 22.64
CA ILE A 420 16.12 6.85 23.85
C ILE A 420 17.13 6.59 24.98
N ASN A 421 17.51 7.64 25.70
CA ASN A 421 18.24 7.47 26.94
C ASN A 421 17.29 6.87 27.99
N HIS A 422 17.50 5.63 28.40
CA HIS A 422 16.58 4.95 29.34
C HIS A 422 16.44 5.66 30.69
N SER A 423 17.49 6.34 31.16
CA SER A 423 17.46 7.07 32.43
C SER A 423 16.76 8.42 32.32
N SER A 424 17.00 9.20 31.26
CA SER A 424 16.42 10.53 31.07
C SER A 424 15.06 10.52 30.34
N LEU A 425 14.83 9.49 29.52
CA LEU A 425 13.85 9.38 28.43
C LEU A 425 14.04 10.41 27.30
N GLU A 426 15.19 11.08 27.23
CA GLU A 426 15.49 12.00 26.14
C GLU A 426 15.85 11.23 24.87
N THR A 427 15.39 11.75 23.73
CA THR A 427 15.75 11.22 22.41
C THR A 427 17.17 11.63 22.04
N LEU A 428 18.00 10.64 21.70
CA LEU A 428 19.40 10.85 21.32
C LEU A 428 19.58 11.01 19.80
N GLY A 429 18.60 10.57 19.01
CA GLY A 429 18.59 10.66 17.56
C GLY A 429 18.09 9.38 16.88
N SER A 430 18.01 9.38 15.56
CA SER A 430 17.66 8.20 14.77
C SER A 430 18.77 7.14 14.82
N HIS A 431 18.38 5.87 14.76
CA HIS A 431 19.28 4.72 14.76
C HIS A 431 19.34 4.09 13.37
N THR A 432 20.40 4.38 12.63
CA THR A 432 20.61 3.87 11.27
C THR A 432 21.59 2.70 11.21
N PHE A 433 21.95 2.12 12.37
CA PHE A 433 22.93 1.02 12.48
C PHE A 433 24.25 1.34 11.76
N GLY A 434 24.79 2.55 12.00
CA GLY A 434 26.01 3.00 11.32
C GLY A 434 25.81 3.37 9.84
N GLY A 435 24.56 3.62 9.41
CA GLY A 435 24.18 3.90 8.03
C GLY A 435 23.91 2.64 7.19
N GLN A 436 23.81 1.47 7.82
CA GLN A 436 23.56 0.19 7.15
C GLN A 436 22.07 -0.15 7.02
N LEU A 437 21.18 0.55 7.72
CA LEU A 437 19.75 0.32 7.61
C LEU A 437 19.24 0.80 6.24
N GLU A 438 18.78 -0.14 5.42
CA GLU A 438 18.35 0.11 4.04
C GLU A 438 16.82 0.12 3.81
N SER A 439 16.04 0.12 4.89
CA SER A 439 14.59 0.04 4.83
C SER A 439 13.94 0.72 6.04
N THR A 440 12.60 0.77 6.04
CA THR A 440 11.83 0.99 7.28
C THR A 440 12.15 -0.11 8.30
N PHE A 441 11.80 0.12 9.56
CA PHE A 441 12.05 -0.84 10.62
C PHE A 441 10.74 -1.21 11.32
N THR A 442 10.44 -2.50 11.42
CA THR A 442 9.24 -3.00 12.09
C THR A 442 9.14 -2.48 13.52
N ALA A 443 7.92 -2.20 13.97
CA ALA A 443 7.66 -1.92 15.38
C ALA A 443 7.70 -3.20 16.23
N HIS A 444 7.86 -4.38 15.64
CA HIS A 444 7.81 -5.64 16.37
C HIS A 444 9.03 -6.53 16.17
N PRO A 445 10.27 -6.02 16.33
CA PRO A 445 11.45 -6.86 16.24
C PRO A 445 11.39 -7.96 17.31
N LYS A 446 11.92 -9.14 16.99
CA LYS A 446 11.99 -10.26 17.93
C LYS A 446 13.45 -10.50 18.30
N ILE A 447 13.74 -10.56 19.61
CA ILE A 447 15.07 -10.89 20.12
C ILE A 447 15.06 -12.36 20.50
N ASP A 448 16.00 -13.15 19.98
CA ASP A 448 16.19 -14.50 20.49
C ASP A 448 16.87 -14.42 21.88
N PRO A 449 16.21 -14.91 22.95
CA PRO A 449 16.78 -14.89 24.30
C PRO A 449 18.05 -15.74 24.48
N VAL A 450 18.42 -16.60 23.51
CA VAL A 450 19.63 -17.43 23.56
C VAL A 450 20.80 -16.83 22.78
N THR A 451 20.59 -16.36 21.55
CA THR A 451 21.68 -15.78 20.74
C THR A 451 21.85 -14.29 21.00
N GLY A 452 20.83 -13.62 21.52
CA GLY A 452 20.79 -12.17 21.64
C GLY A 452 20.55 -11.44 20.32
N GLU A 453 20.44 -12.16 19.19
CA GLU A 453 20.18 -11.56 17.90
C GLU A 453 18.77 -10.96 17.84
N MET A 454 18.65 -9.81 17.21
CA MET A 454 17.39 -9.16 16.94
C MET A 454 17.02 -9.31 15.47
N ILE A 455 15.87 -9.93 15.24
CA ILE A 455 15.31 -10.14 13.92
C ILE A 455 14.33 -9.00 13.62
N PHE A 456 14.38 -8.46 12.41
CA PHE A 456 13.52 -7.37 11.98
C PHE A 456 13.11 -7.52 10.51
N PHE A 457 12.13 -6.70 10.11
CA PHE A 457 11.82 -6.49 8.71
C PHE A 457 11.48 -5.01 8.45
N GLY A 458 11.49 -4.61 7.18
CA GLY A 458 11.02 -3.32 6.69
C GLY A 458 10.06 -3.49 5.53
N CYS A 459 8.95 -2.76 5.55
CA CYS A 459 7.96 -2.75 4.46
C CYS A 459 8.09 -1.50 3.59
N SER A 460 7.96 -1.70 2.27
CA SER A 460 7.80 -0.62 1.29
C SER A 460 6.39 -0.67 0.70
N PHE A 461 5.72 0.47 0.71
CA PHE A 461 4.36 0.63 0.18
C PHE A 461 4.31 1.15 -1.26
N ILE A 462 5.47 1.54 -1.80
CA ILE A 462 5.55 2.27 -3.07
C ILE A 462 6.21 1.40 -4.15
N MET A 463 7.35 0.79 -3.84
CA MET A 463 8.16 0.06 -4.82
C MET A 463 8.78 -1.22 -4.26
N PRO A 464 8.98 -2.25 -5.09
CA PRO A 464 9.68 -3.46 -4.67
C PRO A 464 11.18 -3.17 -4.39
N PRO A 465 11.83 -3.95 -3.50
CA PRO A 465 11.24 -5.04 -2.72
C PRO A 465 10.26 -4.51 -1.67
N TYR A 466 9.06 -5.11 -1.60
CA TYR A 466 8.02 -4.68 -0.67
C TYR A 466 8.28 -5.12 0.77
N LEU A 467 9.17 -6.10 0.96
CA LEU A 467 9.60 -6.60 2.25
C LEU A 467 11.12 -6.81 2.21
N GLN A 468 11.82 -6.19 3.15
CA GLN A 468 13.21 -6.50 3.46
C GLN A 468 13.26 -7.19 4.83
N TYR A 469 14.02 -8.27 4.92
CA TYR A 469 14.24 -9.03 6.14
C TYR A 469 15.67 -8.86 6.62
N GLY A 470 15.89 -8.67 7.91
CA GLY A 470 17.23 -8.51 8.44
C GLY A 470 17.43 -9.14 9.82
N VAL A 471 18.70 -9.35 10.15
CA VAL A 471 19.15 -9.86 11.45
C VAL A 471 20.26 -8.95 11.95
N VAL A 472 20.13 -8.53 13.20
CA VAL A 472 21.12 -7.74 13.94
C VAL A 472 21.77 -8.65 14.99
N SER A 473 23.10 -8.61 15.11
CA SER A 473 23.83 -9.34 16.15
C SER A 473 23.50 -8.80 17.54
N ALA A 474 23.81 -9.56 18.60
CA ALA A 474 23.64 -9.12 19.98
C ALA A 474 24.37 -7.80 20.32
N GLU A 475 25.45 -7.50 19.60
CA GLU A 475 26.25 -6.28 19.73
C GLU A 475 25.69 -5.08 18.94
N GLY A 476 24.65 -5.28 18.14
CA GLY A 476 23.99 -4.21 17.40
C GLY A 476 24.51 -3.99 15.97
N GLU A 477 25.17 -4.98 15.37
CA GLU A 477 25.61 -4.92 13.98
C GLU A 477 24.61 -5.62 13.05
N ILE A 478 24.25 -5.01 11.91
CA ILE A 478 23.43 -5.69 10.91
C ILE A 478 24.27 -6.80 10.29
N LEU A 479 23.86 -8.06 10.50
CA LEU A 479 24.53 -9.23 9.97
C LEU A 479 24.10 -9.52 8.53
N GLN A 480 22.83 -9.26 8.22
CA GLN A 480 22.26 -9.45 6.88
C GLN A 480 21.03 -8.58 6.69
N THR A 481 20.77 -8.24 5.43
CA THR A 481 19.48 -7.73 4.96
C THR A 481 19.22 -8.32 3.58
N VAL A 482 18.08 -9.00 3.42
CA VAL A 482 17.71 -9.70 2.18
C VAL A 482 16.27 -9.36 1.80
N PRO A 483 15.95 -9.21 0.50
CA PRO A 483 14.57 -9.03 0.07
C PRO A 483 13.77 -10.33 0.25
N ILE A 484 12.48 -10.22 0.56
CA ILE A 484 11.51 -11.32 0.51
C ILE A 484 10.43 -10.93 -0.50
N ASP A 485 10.19 -11.79 -1.49
CA ASP A 485 9.30 -11.47 -2.59
C ASP A 485 7.83 -11.54 -2.14
N LEU A 486 7.18 -10.38 -2.16
CA LEU A 486 5.73 -10.26 -2.03
C LEU A 486 5.11 -9.86 -3.38
N PRO A 487 3.94 -10.41 -3.75
CA PRO A 487 3.30 -10.13 -5.03
C PRO A 487 2.75 -8.69 -5.13
N SER A 488 2.60 -8.01 -4.00
CA SER A 488 2.07 -6.64 -3.92
C SER A 488 2.38 -6.06 -2.53
N PRO A 489 2.36 -4.73 -2.38
CA PRO A 489 2.60 -4.09 -1.08
C PRO A 489 1.44 -4.37 -0.13
N VAL A 490 1.77 -4.93 1.02
CA VAL A 490 0.84 -5.18 2.13
C VAL A 490 1.40 -4.56 3.40
N MET A 491 0.51 -4.15 4.29
CA MET A 491 0.88 -3.73 5.64
C MET A 491 1.07 -4.97 6.51
N MET A 492 2.34 -5.41 6.61
CA MET A 492 2.75 -6.43 7.56
C MET A 492 3.10 -5.74 8.87
N HIS A 493 2.28 -5.93 9.90
CA HIS A 493 2.46 -5.27 11.18
C HIS A 493 3.44 -6.04 12.08
N ASP A 494 3.21 -7.35 12.25
CA ASP A 494 4.00 -8.22 13.11
C ASP A 494 4.46 -9.50 12.36
N PHE A 495 5.38 -10.23 12.97
CA PHE A 495 5.95 -11.47 12.50
C PHE A 495 6.36 -12.33 13.71
N ALA A 496 6.81 -13.56 13.52
CA ALA A 496 7.31 -14.39 14.63
C ALA A 496 8.64 -15.03 14.29
N ILE A 497 9.34 -15.54 15.30
CA ILE A 497 10.51 -16.39 15.14
C ILE A 497 10.27 -17.72 15.87
N THR A 498 10.97 -18.77 15.45
CA THR A 498 11.22 -20.01 16.20
C THR A 498 12.72 -20.12 16.45
N GLU A 499 13.22 -21.18 17.09
CA GLU A 499 14.67 -21.43 17.21
C GLU A 499 15.42 -21.37 15.87
N GLN A 500 14.83 -21.88 14.79
CA GLN A 500 15.51 -22.02 13.50
C GLN A 500 14.92 -21.15 12.38
N TYR A 501 13.69 -20.65 12.53
CA TYR A 501 12.95 -19.99 11.46
C TYR A 501 12.46 -18.60 11.85
N SER A 502 12.24 -17.78 10.82
CA SER A 502 11.44 -16.55 10.88
C SER A 502 10.14 -16.77 10.10
N ILE A 503 9.05 -16.20 10.59
CA ILE A 503 7.69 -16.43 10.12
C ILE A 503 7.06 -15.11 9.70
N PHE A 504 6.76 -14.96 8.42
CA PHE A 504 6.12 -13.78 7.84
C PHE A 504 4.64 -13.99 7.59
N LEU A 505 3.86 -12.91 7.72
CA LEU A 505 2.42 -12.92 7.58
C LEU A 505 2.04 -12.07 6.35
N ASP A 506 1.99 -12.67 5.16
CA ASP A 506 1.48 -12.00 3.96
C ASP A 506 -0.04 -12.05 3.96
N LEU A 507 -0.64 -11.01 4.52
CA LEU A 507 -2.07 -10.89 4.79
C LEU A 507 -2.71 -9.85 3.85
N PRO A 508 -4.01 -9.92 3.56
CA PRO A 508 -4.67 -9.15 2.51
C PRO A 508 -4.93 -7.68 2.86
N LEU A 509 -4.14 -7.05 3.73
CA LEU A 509 -4.22 -5.61 4.02
C LEU A 509 -3.32 -4.84 3.03
N ALA A 510 -3.82 -4.66 1.81
CA ALA A 510 -3.04 -4.14 0.69
C ALA A 510 -2.98 -2.62 0.68
N PHE A 511 -1.83 -2.07 0.25
CA PHE A 511 -1.67 -0.65 -0.05
C PHE A 511 -1.87 -0.40 -1.55
N GLN A 512 -2.84 0.42 -1.91
CA GLN A 512 -3.28 0.70 -3.27
C GLN A 512 -3.42 2.21 -3.47
N PRO A 513 -2.33 2.93 -3.77
CA PRO A 513 -2.34 4.40 -3.82
C PRO A 513 -3.34 4.95 -4.85
N MET A 514 -3.60 4.21 -5.94
CA MET A 514 -4.56 4.61 -6.97
C MET A 514 -6.01 4.75 -6.47
N ARG A 515 -6.37 4.12 -5.35
CA ARG A 515 -7.70 4.28 -4.72
C ARG A 515 -7.97 5.73 -4.30
N MET A 516 -6.92 6.49 -4.04
CA MET A 516 -6.99 7.88 -3.63
C MET A 516 -7.54 8.78 -4.76
N MET A 517 -7.32 8.40 -6.02
CA MET A 517 -7.90 9.10 -7.18
C MET A 517 -9.43 9.00 -7.22
N ASP A 518 -9.99 7.93 -6.65
CA ASP A 518 -11.43 7.73 -6.49
C ASP A 518 -11.96 8.30 -5.16
N GLY A 519 -11.14 9.05 -4.41
CA GLY A 519 -11.48 9.56 -3.09
C GLY A 519 -11.56 8.49 -1.99
N LYS A 520 -10.99 7.31 -2.22
CA LYS A 520 -10.96 6.19 -1.27
C LYS A 520 -9.61 6.13 -0.57
N LEU A 521 -9.58 5.44 0.57
CA LEU A 521 -8.34 5.19 1.30
C LEU A 521 -7.40 4.28 0.51
N PRO A 522 -6.08 4.52 0.58
CA PRO A 522 -5.08 3.70 -0.08
C PRO A 522 -4.98 2.31 0.54
N ILE A 523 -5.20 2.17 1.85
CA ILE A 523 -5.16 0.86 2.52
C ILE A 523 -6.54 0.21 2.45
N ASN A 524 -6.60 -1.04 2.03
CA ASN A 524 -7.84 -1.78 1.93
C ASN A 524 -7.64 -3.28 2.17
N PHE A 525 -8.51 -3.87 2.99
CA PHE A 525 -8.55 -5.32 3.17
C PHE A 525 -9.19 -6.02 1.95
N GLU A 526 -8.42 -6.86 1.28
CA GLU A 526 -8.78 -7.62 0.08
C GLU A 526 -9.31 -9.00 0.45
N TRP A 527 -10.57 -9.09 0.87
CA TRP A 527 -11.18 -10.35 1.35
C TRP A 527 -11.15 -11.53 0.35
N LYS A 528 -10.90 -11.28 -0.95
CA LYS A 528 -10.75 -12.32 -1.98
C LYS A 528 -9.32 -12.87 -2.11
N ARG A 529 -8.32 -12.16 -1.56
CA ARG A 529 -6.92 -12.57 -1.57
C ARG A 529 -6.68 -13.54 -0.42
N LEU A 530 -6.08 -14.68 -0.73
CA LEU A 530 -5.64 -15.64 0.29
C LEU A 530 -4.52 -15.05 1.14
N SER A 531 -4.57 -15.33 2.43
CA SER A 531 -3.47 -15.08 3.35
C SER A 531 -2.40 -16.16 3.17
N ARG A 532 -1.13 -15.83 3.41
CA ARG A 532 -0.01 -16.77 3.36
C ARG A 532 0.90 -16.60 4.57
N ILE A 533 1.31 -17.72 5.17
CA ILE A 533 2.35 -17.75 6.20
C ILE A 533 3.65 -18.23 5.56
N GLY A 534 4.69 -17.39 5.59
CA GLY A 534 6.01 -17.69 5.03
C GLY A 534 6.95 -18.15 6.13
N VAL A 535 7.58 -19.30 5.98
CA VAL A 535 8.59 -19.83 6.92
C VAL A 535 9.94 -19.83 6.21
N VAL A 536 10.91 -19.08 6.75
CA VAL A 536 12.28 -19.01 6.22
C VAL A 536 13.28 -19.38 7.32
N PRO A 537 14.38 -20.10 7.04
CA PRO A 537 15.46 -20.22 8.00
C PRO A 537 15.94 -18.82 8.44
N ARG A 538 16.31 -18.63 9.71
CA ARG A 538 16.69 -17.30 10.24
C ARG A 538 17.80 -16.59 9.46
N HIS A 539 18.77 -17.36 8.93
CA HIS A 539 19.84 -16.86 8.05
C HIS A 539 19.68 -17.29 6.60
N GLY A 540 18.45 -17.61 6.21
CA GLY A 540 18.06 -17.87 4.83
C GLY A 540 17.65 -16.59 4.12
N ASP A 541 17.34 -16.77 2.84
CA ASP A 541 16.86 -15.72 1.95
C ASP A 541 15.54 -16.14 1.26
N ASN A 542 15.06 -15.30 0.33
CA ASN A 542 13.87 -15.56 -0.47
C ASN A 542 13.85 -16.93 -1.18
N SER A 543 15.01 -17.51 -1.54
CA SER A 543 15.05 -18.81 -2.21
C SER A 543 14.70 -19.98 -1.28
N SER A 544 14.82 -19.77 0.04
CA SER A 544 14.61 -20.77 1.08
C SER A 544 13.27 -20.65 1.79
N ILE A 545 12.47 -19.63 1.46
CA ILE A 545 11.16 -19.43 2.06
C ILE A 545 10.17 -20.48 1.57
N ARG A 546 9.33 -20.96 2.50
CA ARG A 546 8.20 -21.81 2.20
C ARG A 546 6.90 -21.10 2.58
N TRP A 547 6.04 -20.89 1.59
CA TRP A 547 4.73 -20.28 1.79
C TRP A 547 3.64 -21.33 2.02
N PHE A 548 2.81 -21.09 3.01
CA PHE A 548 1.63 -21.88 3.37
C PHE A 548 0.38 -21.03 3.19
N SER A 549 -0.51 -21.43 2.28
CA SER A 549 -1.77 -20.70 2.05
C SER A 549 -2.79 -21.02 3.15
N ILE A 550 -3.46 -19.99 3.66
CA ILE A 550 -4.54 -20.09 4.65
C ILE A 550 -5.75 -19.26 4.19
N PRO A 551 -6.95 -19.49 4.75
CA PRO A 551 -8.11 -18.63 4.49
C PRO A 551 -7.80 -17.15 4.79
N PRO A 552 -8.43 -16.19 4.08
CA PRO A 552 -8.23 -14.76 4.32
C PRO A 552 -8.50 -14.41 5.80
N CYS A 553 -7.54 -13.74 6.42
CA CYS A 553 -7.59 -13.25 7.79
C CYS A 553 -6.61 -12.09 7.98
N MET A 554 -6.74 -11.36 9.08
CA MET A 554 -5.70 -10.46 9.56
C MET A 554 -5.18 -10.95 10.91
N VAL A 555 -3.89 -10.77 11.14
CA VAL A 555 -3.22 -10.93 12.44
C VAL A 555 -2.55 -9.61 12.70
N ILE A 556 -2.90 -8.97 13.82
CA ILE A 556 -2.20 -7.76 14.26
C ILE A 556 -0.97 -8.19 15.04
N HIS A 557 -1.13 -8.95 16.12
CA HIS A 557 0.00 -9.41 16.93
C HIS A 557 0.10 -10.92 17.04
N THR A 558 1.34 -11.37 17.04
CA THR A 558 1.75 -12.74 17.36
C THR A 558 2.00 -12.87 18.86
N ALA A 559 1.54 -13.98 19.45
CA ALA A 559 1.89 -14.34 20.82
C ALA A 559 3.30 -14.93 20.86
N ASN A 560 3.52 -15.99 20.06
CA ASN A 560 4.81 -16.65 19.91
C ASN A 560 4.76 -17.65 18.74
N ALA A 561 5.92 -18.19 18.37
CA ALA A 561 6.00 -19.39 17.57
C ALA A 561 7.12 -20.32 18.03
N TYR A 562 7.01 -21.61 17.72
CA TYR A 562 7.99 -22.63 18.09
C TYR A 562 7.92 -23.86 17.18
N GLU A 563 8.91 -24.73 17.29
CA GLU A 563 9.00 -25.97 16.51
C GLU A 563 8.56 -27.19 17.33
N GLU A 564 7.85 -28.14 16.71
CA GLU A 564 7.51 -29.44 17.28
C GLU A 564 7.66 -30.54 16.23
N GLY A 565 8.80 -31.22 16.24
CA GLY A 565 9.13 -32.22 15.23
C GLY A 565 9.28 -31.59 13.85
N ASP A 566 8.41 -31.97 12.91
CA ASP A 566 8.41 -31.44 11.53
C ASP A 566 7.45 -30.26 11.34
N GLU A 567 6.91 -29.69 12.42
CA GLU A 567 5.91 -28.63 12.38
C GLU A 567 6.42 -27.34 13.01
N VAL A 568 6.03 -26.21 12.42
CA VAL A 568 6.10 -24.88 13.05
C VAL A 568 4.72 -24.54 13.59
N ILE A 569 4.66 -24.14 14.86
CA ILE A 569 3.45 -23.76 15.56
C ILE A 569 3.48 -22.25 15.73
N LEU A 570 2.46 -21.56 15.22
CA LEU A 570 2.26 -20.13 15.38
C LEU A 570 1.03 -19.90 16.26
N VAL A 571 1.16 -19.08 17.30
CA VAL A 571 0.04 -18.62 18.12
C VAL A 571 -0.09 -17.11 17.96
N ALA A 572 -1.27 -16.62 17.59
CA ALA A 572 -1.49 -15.19 17.34
C ALA A 572 -2.96 -14.78 17.51
N CYS A 573 -3.21 -13.49 17.72
CA CYS A 573 -4.55 -12.91 17.69
C CYS A 573 -4.97 -12.70 16.24
N ARG A 574 -6.07 -13.34 15.85
CA ARG A 574 -6.60 -13.38 14.49
C ARG A 574 -7.94 -12.68 14.44
N MET A 575 -8.12 -11.84 13.43
CA MET A 575 -9.41 -11.25 13.06
C MET A 575 -9.81 -11.68 11.65
N LYS A 576 -11.13 -11.71 11.42
CA LYS A 576 -11.69 -12.08 10.10
C LYS A 576 -11.53 -10.96 9.08
N TYR A 577 -11.55 -9.73 9.54
CA TYR A 577 -11.53 -8.53 8.71
C TYR A 577 -10.82 -7.41 9.46
N CYS A 578 -10.05 -6.59 8.73
CA CYS A 578 -9.36 -5.43 9.29
C CYS A 578 -9.78 -4.17 8.55
N ASN A 579 -10.26 -3.18 9.30
CA ASN A 579 -10.54 -1.83 8.82
C ASN A 579 -9.67 -0.79 9.51
N LEU A 580 -8.52 -1.19 10.07
CA LEU A 580 -7.58 -0.30 10.76
C LEU A 580 -8.21 0.49 11.91
N LEU A 581 -9.12 -0.11 12.69
CA LEU A 581 -9.79 0.59 13.80
C LEU A 581 -10.61 1.82 13.36
N MET A 582 -11.03 1.84 12.10
CA MET A 582 -11.97 2.84 11.63
C MET A 582 -13.40 2.49 12.04
N PRO A 583 -14.27 3.49 12.27
CA PRO A 583 -15.68 3.21 12.38
C PRO A 583 -16.25 2.73 11.04
N ILE A 584 -17.04 1.66 11.08
CA ILE A 584 -17.87 1.23 9.94
C ILE A 584 -19.13 2.09 9.93
N TYR A 585 -19.65 2.49 8.77
CA TYR A 585 -20.95 3.16 8.69
C TYR A 585 -22.01 2.22 8.13
N ASP A 586 -23.21 2.23 8.71
CA ASP A 586 -24.34 1.49 8.16
C ASP A 586 -24.91 2.18 6.90
N GLU A 587 -25.88 1.53 6.25
CA GLU A 587 -26.57 2.06 5.04
C GLU A 587 -27.30 3.40 5.27
N ASN A 588 -27.46 3.82 6.53
CA ASN A 588 -28.08 5.09 6.94
C ASN A 588 -27.06 6.12 7.45
N ASN A 589 -25.76 5.91 7.19
CA ASN A 589 -24.65 6.74 7.70
C ASN A 589 -24.61 6.85 9.23
N ARG A 590 -25.10 5.84 9.96
CA ARG A 590 -24.89 5.78 11.41
C ARG A 590 -23.51 5.18 11.68
N LEU A 591 -22.84 5.74 12.68
CA LEU A 591 -21.59 5.21 13.21
C LEU A 591 -21.84 3.77 13.72
N GLY A 592 -21.34 2.82 12.96
CA GLY A 592 -21.29 1.40 13.26
C GLY A 592 -20.01 1.03 14.02
N GLU A 593 -19.71 -0.25 14.04
CA GLU A 593 -18.78 -0.86 15.00
C GLU A 593 -17.33 -0.86 14.48
N ILE A 594 -16.35 -0.82 15.39
CA ILE A 594 -15.04 -1.41 15.10
C ILE A 594 -15.19 -2.91 15.40
N ASP A 595 -14.93 -3.77 14.42
CA ASP A 595 -15.02 -5.23 14.59
C ASP A 595 -13.78 -5.76 15.35
N LEU A 596 -13.76 -5.50 16.66
CA LEU A 596 -12.83 -6.12 17.60
C LEU A 596 -13.38 -7.42 18.19
N GLU A 597 -14.67 -7.73 17.98
CA GLU A 597 -15.28 -8.93 18.52
C GLU A 597 -14.81 -10.20 17.80
N THR A 598 -14.30 -10.07 16.57
CA THR A 598 -13.70 -11.18 15.85
C THR A 598 -12.23 -11.42 16.17
N LEU A 599 -11.63 -10.66 17.10
CA LEU A 599 -10.24 -10.86 17.55
C LEU A 599 -10.14 -12.04 18.51
N GLU A 600 -9.75 -13.19 18.00
CA GLU A 600 -9.69 -14.44 18.75
C GLU A 600 -8.27 -14.99 18.78
N LEU A 601 -7.89 -15.71 19.84
CA LEU A 601 -6.58 -16.34 19.92
C LEU A 601 -6.58 -17.63 19.09
N PHE A 602 -5.67 -17.74 18.13
CA PHE A 602 -5.57 -18.86 17.19
C PHE A 602 -4.23 -19.57 17.26
N ARG A 603 -4.22 -20.82 16.81
CA ARG A 603 -3.05 -21.65 16.59
C ARG A 603 -3.02 -22.18 15.16
N TRP A 604 -1.88 -22.00 14.48
CA TRP A 604 -1.58 -22.71 13.24
C TRP A 604 -0.49 -23.74 13.46
N ARG A 605 -0.64 -24.92 12.87
CA ARG A 605 0.40 -25.95 12.76
C ARG A 605 0.78 -26.11 11.29
N LEU A 606 2.01 -25.78 10.95
CA LEU A 606 2.55 -25.75 9.59
C LEU A 606 3.52 -26.93 9.42
N ASN A 607 3.12 -27.95 8.68
CA ASN A 607 3.96 -29.12 8.49
C ASN A 607 5.01 -28.89 7.39
N LEU A 608 6.28 -28.80 7.77
CA LEU A 608 7.41 -28.52 6.89
C LEU A 608 7.80 -29.73 6.00
N LYS A 609 7.19 -30.91 6.17
CA LYS A 609 7.38 -32.03 5.22
C LYS A 609 6.25 -32.08 4.20
N THR A 610 5.01 -32.16 4.67
CA THR A 610 3.83 -32.39 3.83
C THR A 610 3.29 -31.11 3.18
N GLY A 611 3.53 -29.94 3.78
CA GLY A 611 2.94 -28.68 3.36
C GLY A 611 1.53 -28.44 3.90
N SER A 612 1.01 -29.32 4.76
CA SER A 612 -0.31 -29.16 5.35
C SER A 612 -0.34 -28.05 6.41
N VAL A 613 -1.45 -27.34 6.48
CA VAL A 613 -1.76 -26.38 7.54
C VAL A 613 -2.97 -26.86 8.33
N LYS A 614 -2.88 -26.81 9.65
CA LYS A 614 -4.03 -26.94 10.55
C LYS A 614 -4.24 -25.62 11.27
N GLU A 615 -5.45 -25.08 11.23
CA GLU A 615 -5.88 -23.88 11.96
C GLU A 615 -6.83 -24.30 13.08
N GLU A 616 -6.62 -23.77 14.29
CA GLU A 616 -7.41 -24.06 15.49
C GLU A 616 -7.68 -22.77 16.25
N VAL A 617 -8.93 -22.58 16.70
CA VAL A 617 -9.26 -21.52 17.67
C VAL A 617 -8.86 -22.00 19.05
N ILE A 618 -8.08 -21.21 19.79
CA ILE A 618 -7.76 -21.49 21.20
C ILE A 618 -8.90 -20.99 22.09
N ASP A 619 -9.37 -19.77 21.85
CA ASP A 619 -10.48 -19.18 22.60
C ASP A 619 -11.26 -18.19 21.72
N HIS A 620 -12.59 -18.19 21.92
CA HIS A 620 -13.53 -17.28 21.26
C HIS A 620 -13.70 -15.96 22.02
N VAL A 621 -13.13 -15.81 23.22
CA VAL A 621 -13.14 -14.54 23.93
C VAL A 621 -12.29 -13.51 23.19
N ALA A 622 -12.95 -12.40 22.81
CA ALA A 622 -12.32 -11.31 22.09
C ALA A 622 -11.12 -10.74 22.86
N SER A 623 -9.92 -10.85 22.30
CA SER A 623 -8.66 -10.51 22.98
C SER A 623 -7.53 -10.12 22.02
N GLU A 624 -6.64 -9.26 22.49
CA GLU A 624 -5.51 -8.73 21.72
C GLU A 624 -4.34 -8.38 22.66
N PHE A 625 -3.22 -7.87 22.12
CA PHE A 625 -1.97 -7.64 22.85
C PHE A 625 -1.49 -8.92 23.56
N PRO A 626 -1.31 -10.03 22.81
CA PRO A 626 -0.82 -11.27 23.37
C PRO A 626 0.64 -11.12 23.81
N ARG A 627 0.97 -11.70 24.96
CA ARG A 627 2.30 -11.67 25.58
C ARG A 627 2.62 -13.01 26.20
N ILE A 628 3.90 -13.27 26.32
CA ILE A 628 4.45 -14.44 26.98
C ILE A 628 5.55 -13.99 27.95
N ASN A 629 6.19 -14.95 28.62
CA ASN A 629 7.51 -14.70 29.20
C ASN A 629 8.53 -14.53 28.05
N ASP A 630 9.10 -13.34 27.89
CA ASP A 630 10.00 -13.00 26.77
C ASP A 630 11.23 -13.93 26.70
N GLY A 631 11.61 -14.59 27.80
CA GLY A 631 12.65 -15.63 27.82
C GLY A 631 12.32 -16.90 27.01
N LEU A 632 11.08 -17.02 26.52
CA LEU A 632 10.60 -18.13 25.68
C LEU A 632 10.25 -17.70 24.26
N ILE A 633 10.58 -16.47 23.85
CA ILE A 633 10.40 -16.06 22.44
C ILE A 633 11.12 -17.06 21.52
N GLY A 634 10.38 -17.56 20.54
CA GLY A 634 10.84 -18.57 19.60
C GLY A 634 10.86 -20.02 20.11
N ARG A 635 10.39 -20.26 21.34
CA ARG A 635 10.42 -21.57 22.02
C ARG A 635 9.05 -21.95 22.54
N LYS A 636 8.88 -23.25 22.81
CA LYS A 636 7.62 -23.77 23.33
C LYS A 636 7.30 -23.09 24.66
N MET A 637 6.08 -22.60 24.77
CA MET A 637 5.52 -21.91 25.94
C MET A 637 4.21 -22.57 26.35
N ARG A 638 3.91 -22.54 27.65
CA ARG A 638 2.64 -23.00 28.21
C ARG A 638 1.65 -21.84 28.39
N TYR A 639 2.12 -20.65 28.76
CA TYR A 639 1.27 -19.54 29.14
C TYR A 639 1.28 -18.41 28.10
N VAL A 640 0.09 -17.93 27.76
CA VAL A 640 -0.11 -16.69 26.99
C VAL A 640 -0.99 -15.76 27.82
N TYR A 641 -0.68 -14.48 27.80
CA TYR A 641 -1.47 -13.43 28.43
C TYR A 641 -2.01 -12.50 27.36
N ALA A 642 -3.29 -12.14 27.38
CA ALA A 642 -3.86 -11.18 26.44
C ALA A 642 -4.85 -10.24 27.12
N SER A 643 -5.02 -9.05 26.57
CA SER A 643 -6.00 -8.08 27.06
C SER A 643 -7.39 -8.41 26.50
N ARG A 644 -8.41 -8.52 27.36
CA ARG A 644 -9.80 -8.81 26.98
C ARG A 644 -10.46 -7.56 26.43
N VAL A 645 -11.05 -7.65 25.24
CA VAL A 645 -11.78 -6.54 24.60
C VAL A 645 -13.04 -6.20 25.40
N ALA A 646 -13.22 -4.92 25.71
CA ALA A 646 -14.42 -4.37 26.34
C ALA A 646 -15.53 -4.17 25.30
N ALA A 647 -16.14 -5.26 24.84
CA ALA A 647 -17.12 -5.27 23.73
C ALA A 647 -18.33 -4.33 23.93
N TYR A 648 -18.64 -3.92 25.17
CA TYR A 648 -19.71 -2.98 25.50
C TYR A 648 -19.34 -1.49 25.33
N MET A 649 -18.07 -1.16 25.04
CA MET A 649 -17.57 0.22 24.93
C MET A 649 -17.38 0.70 23.48
N LYS A 650 -18.07 0.07 22.52
CA LYS A 650 -18.00 0.46 21.10
C LYS A 650 -18.33 1.95 20.90
N PRO A 651 -17.65 2.63 19.96
CA PRO A 651 -16.62 2.12 19.04
C PRO A 651 -15.19 2.21 19.60
N LYS A 652 -14.97 2.44 20.90
CA LYS A 652 -13.61 2.64 21.42
C LYS A 652 -12.87 1.29 21.58
N PRO A 653 -11.60 1.17 21.14
CA PRO A 653 -10.80 -0.05 21.30
C PRO A 653 -10.27 -0.18 22.73
N LEU A 654 -11.16 -0.50 23.67
CA LEU A 654 -10.83 -0.60 25.10
C LEU A 654 -10.72 -2.06 25.56
N PHE A 655 -9.95 -2.26 26.63
CA PHE A 655 -9.73 -3.58 27.24
C PHE A 655 -10.03 -3.54 28.73
N ASP A 656 -10.85 -4.44 29.26
CA ASP A 656 -11.39 -4.37 30.63
C ASP A 656 -10.94 -5.52 31.55
N GLY A 657 -10.03 -6.36 31.08
CA GLY A 657 -9.52 -7.52 31.79
C GLY A 657 -8.28 -8.08 31.13
N ILE A 658 -7.61 -8.99 31.82
CA ILE A 658 -6.45 -9.73 31.29
C ILE A 658 -6.77 -11.21 31.37
N ILE A 659 -6.54 -11.94 30.29
CA ILE A 659 -6.76 -13.38 30.20
C ILE A 659 -5.40 -14.07 30.26
N LYS A 660 -5.28 -15.08 31.12
CA LYS A 660 -4.17 -16.03 31.13
C LYS A 660 -4.66 -17.33 30.51
N TYR A 661 -4.03 -17.75 29.43
CA TYR A 661 -4.24 -19.03 28.76
C TYR A 661 -3.21 -20.02 29.23
N ASP A 662 -3.65 -21.19 29.66
CA ASP A 662 -2.81 -22.37 29.83
C ASP A 662 -3.01 -23.29 28.63
N LEU A 663 -2.01 -23.32 27.74
CA LEU A 663 -2.06 -24.03 26.47
C LEU A 663 -1.84 -25.54 26.59
N GLU A 664 -1.34 -26.01 27.72
CA GLU A 664 -1.19 -27.45 27.99
C GLU A 664 -2.47 -28.02 28.59
N ASP A 665 -3.03 -27.33 29.59
CA ASP A 665 -4.26 -27.76 30.27
C ASP A 665 -5.54 -27.32 29.52
N ASN A 666 -5.41 -26.50 28.48
CA ASN A 666 -6.50 -25.88 27.73
C ASN A 666 -7.51 -25.17 28.64
N SER A 667 -6.99 -24.38 29.58
CA SER A 667 -7.79 -23.64 30.55
C SER A 667 -7.48 -22.16 30.49
N THR A 668 -8.40 -21.33 30.96
CA THR A 668 -8.23 -19.88 31.04
C THR A 668 -8.58 -19.35 32.41
N GLN A 669 -7.87 -18.29 32.80
CA GLN A 669 -8.19 -17.48 33.97
C GLN A 669 -8.31 -16.02 33.52
N THR A 670 -9.11 -15.23 34.23
CA THR A 670 -9.26 -13.80 33.93
C THR A 670 -9.02 -12.97 35.18
N HIS A 671 -8.12 -12.00 35.07
CA HIS A 671 -7.96 -10.94 36.06
C HIS A 671 -8.92 -9.80 35.71
N GLU A 672 -9.94 -9.63 36.55
CA GLU A 672 -10.97 -8.60 36.35
C GLU A 672 -10.48 -7.24 36.85
N LEU A 673 -10.52 -6.22 36.00
CA LEU A 673 -10.15 -4.85 36.41
C LEU A 673 -11.29 -4.16 37.16
N GLY A 674 -12.52 -4.63 37.01
CA GLY A 674 -13.71 -3.96 37.53
C GLY A 674 -14.25 -2.89 36.59
N ARG A 675 -15.49 -2.46 36.86
CA ARG A 675 -16.27 -1.63 35.93
C ARG A 675 -15.63 -0.25 35.71
N GLY A 676 -15.47 0.13 34.44
CA GLY A 676 -14.95 1.46 34.05
C GLY A 676 -13.44 1.61 34.18
N ARG A 677 -12.72 0.50 34.38
CA ARG A 677 -11.26 0.46 34.43
C ARG A 677 -10.75 -0.26 33.18
N PHE A 678 -9.79 0.35 32.50
CA PHE A 678 -9.31 -0.15 31.21
C PHE A 678 -7.80 -0.18 31.14
N CYS A 679 -7.24 -1.27 30.63
CA CYS A 679 -5.80 -1.44 30.43
C CYS A 679 -5.39 -1.30 28.96
N GLY A 680 -4.09 -1.38 28.71
CA GLY A 680 -3.53 -1.66 27.38
C GLY A 680 -2.72 -2.96 27.46
N GLU A 681 -1.65 -3.04 26.67
CA GLU A 681 -0.73 -4.19 26.70
C GLU A 681 -0.18 -4.45 28.13
N VAL A 682 -0.03 -5.74 28.45
CA VAL A 682 0.63 -6.22 29.68
C VAL A 682 2.10 -6.53 29.39
N THR A 683 2.95 -6.60 30.39
CA THR A 683 4.31 -7.15 30.23
C THR A 683 4.64 -8.09 31.37
N PHE A 684 5.42 -9.13 31.09
CA PHE A 684 5.83 -10.12 32.07
C PHE A 684 7.21 -9.77 32.63
N ALA A 685 7.29 -9.61 33.95
CA ALA A 685 8.54 -9.46 34.69
C ALA A 685 8.84 -10.78 35.42
N PRO A 686 9.83 -11.57 34.97
CA PRO A 686 10.20 -12.80 35.65
C PRO A 686 10.77 -12.49 37.04
N ARG A 687 10.45 -13.34 38.02
CA ARG A 687 11.14 -13.29 39.31
C ARG A 687 12.62 -13.62 39.12
N PRO A 688 13.56 -12.91 39.77
CA PRO A 688 14.97 -13.25 39.68
C PRO A 688 15.22 -14.71 40.09
N GLY A 689 15.81 -15.50 39.19
CA GLY A 689 16.07 -16.92 39.40
C GLY A 689 14.87 -17.85 39.23
N ALA A 690 13.75 -17.37 38.68
CA ALA A 690 12.59 -18.20 38.32
C ALA A 690 12.98 -19.39 37.44
N THR A 691 12.46 -20.56 37.77
CA THR A 691 12.60 -21.80 36.98
C THR A 691 11.26 -22.29 36.44
N VAL A 692 10.16 -21.73 36.93
CA VAL A 692 8.80 -21.99 36.45
C VAL A 692 8.39 -20.84 35.54
N GLU A 693 7.75 -21.17 34.41
CA GLU A 693 7.48 -20.23 33.32
C GLU A 693 6.73 -18.95 33.75
N ASP A 694 5.73 -19.10 34.63
CA ASP A 694 4.87 -18.02 35.13
C ASP A 694 5.27 -17.51 36.52
N ASP A 695 6.46 -17.86 37.04
CA ASP A 695 6.96 -17.32 38.30
C ASP A 695 7.48 -15.88 38.10
N GLY A 696 6.59 -14.94 38.36
CA GLY A 696 6.85 -13.52 38.17
C GLY A 696 5.58 -12.68 38.29
N TRP A 697 5.60 -11.52 37.65
CA TRP A 697 4.50 -10.57 37.70
C TRP A 697 4.11 -10.08 36.31
N LEU A 698 2.84 -9.75 36.16
CA LEU A 698 2.33 -8.97 35.04
C LEU A 698 2.19 -7.51 35.45
N LEU A 699 2.61 -6.62 34.56
CA LEU A 699 2.54 -5.18 34.77
C LEU A 699 1.75 -4.53 33.63
N THR A 700 0.84 -3.61 33.96
CA THR A 700 0.12 -2.81 32.96
C THR A 700 -0.39 -1.50 33.53
N ILE A 701 -0.50 -0.47 32.69
CA ILE A 701 -1.13 0.79 33.07
C ILE A 701 -2.64 0.65 32.89
N VAL A 702 -3.37 0.99 33.94
CA VAL A 702 -4.83 1.04 33.97
C VAL A 702 -5.30 2.48 34.11
N TRP A 703 -6.26 2.86 33.27
CA TRP A 703 -7.07 4.07 33.45
C TRP A 703 -8.37 3.73 34.15
N ASP A 704 -8.58 4.32 35.33
CA ASP A 704 -9.87 4.31 36.00
C ASP A 704 -10.68 5.53 35.56
N ALA A 705 -11.70 5.30 34.74
CA ALA A 705 -12.56 6.36 34.21
C ALA A 705 -13.55 6.92 35.25
N VAL A 706 -13.78 6.22 36.37
CA VAL A 706 -14.68 6.64 37.44
C VAL A 706 -14.01 7.69 38.31
N VAL A 707 -12.79 7.41 38.79
CA VAL A 707 -12.02 8.37 39.61
C VAL A 707 -11.08 9.24 38.79
N LYS A 708 -10.97 8.99 37.47
CA LYS A 708 -10.12 9.72 36.52
C LYS A 708 -8.64 9.70 36.91
N GLN A 709 -8.12 8.50 37.16
CA GLN A 709 -6.74 8.28 37.61
C GLN A 709 -6.07 7.15 36.84
N SER A 710 -4.78 7.32 36.54
CA SER A 710 -3.93 6.27 35.98
C SER A 710 -3.11 5.61 37.08
N GLU A 711 -2.92 4.31 36.98
CA GLU A 711 -2.09 3.53 37.89
C GLU A 711 -1.38 2.41 37.14
N LEU A 712 -0.22 1.99 37.65
CA LEU A 712 0.42 0.75 37.22
C LEU A 712 -0.03 -0.38 38.16
N LEU A 713 -0.62 -1.43 37.60
CA LEU A 713 -0.95 -2.64 38.33
C LEU A 713 0.21 -3.62 38.27
N ILE A 714 0.48 -4.28 39.40
CA ILE A 714 1.41 -5.41 39.49
C ILE A 714 0.58 -6.62 39.95
N ILE A 715 0.50 -7.64 39.12
CA ILE A 715 -0.33 -8.83 39.32
C ILE A 715 0.60 -10.04 39.44
N ASP A 716 0.42 -10.85 40.48
CA ASP A 716 1.13 -12.13 40.61
C ASP A 716 0.62 -13.11 39.54
N ALA A 717 1.51 -13.58 38.66
CA ALA A 717 1.12 -14.42 37.54
C ALA A 717 0.67 -15.83 37.97
N GLN A 718 1.07 -16.34 39.14
CA GLN A 718 0.61 -17.62 39.69
C GLN A 718 -0.67 -17.46 40.51
N ASN A 719 -0.84 -16.31 41.17
CA ASN A 719 -2.07 -15.97 41.88
C ASN A 719 -2.95 -15.00 41.08
N PHE A 720 -3.16 -15.34 39.80
CA PHE A 720 -3.61 -14.41 38.77
C PHE A 720 -4.99 -13.77 38.99
N THR A 721 -5.93 -14.47 39.63
CA THR A 721 -7.30 -13.95 39.85
C THR A 721 -7.47 -13.19 41.16
N SER A 722 -6.42 -13.11 41.99
CA SER A 722 -6.44 -12.34 43.23
C SER A 722 -6.28 -10.84 42.98
N GLU A 723 -6.48 -10.03 44.02
CA GLU A 723 -6.16 -8.60 43.98
C GLU A 723 -4.69 -8.38 43.58
N PRO A 724 -4.38 -7.29 42.83
CA PRO A 724 -3.01 -6.92 42.51
C PRO A 724 -2.12 -6.83 43.76
N VAL A 725 -0.89 -7.32 43.67
CA VAL A 725 0.06 -7.25 44.81
C VAL A 725 0.40 -5.81 45.16
N ALA A 726 0.44 -4.94 44.15
CA ALA A 726 0.62 -3.51 44.30
C ALA A 726 -0.08 -2.73 43.20
N ARG A 727 -0.45 -1.50 43.53
CA ARG A 727 -0.96 -0.48 42.61
C ARG A 727 -0.15 0.79 42.82
N VAL A 728 0.54 1.25 41.78
CA VAL A 728 1.37 2.45 41.82
C VAL A 728 0.59 3.60 41.19
N ILE A 729 0.25 4.61 41.97
CA ILE A 729 -0.55 5.75 41.52
C ILE A 729 0.32 6.69 40.68
N ILE A 730 -0.07 6.93 39.43
CA ILE A 730 0.64 7.82 38.52
C ILE A 730 0.15 9.27 38.74
N PRO A 731 1.04 10.28 38.82
CA PRO A 731 0.69 11.63 39.25
C PRO A 731 -0.11 12.44 38.20
N GLN A 732 -0.44 11.82 37.06
CA GLN A 732 -1.23 12.41 35.99
C GLN A 732 -1.93 11.32 35.18
N ARG A 733 -2.88 11.73 34.35
CA ARG A 733 -3.50 10.87 33.34
C ARG A 733 -2.45 10.36 32.35
N VAL A 734 -2.57 9.10 32.00
CA VAL A 734 -1.80 8.44 30.94
C VAL A 734 -2.75 8.07 29.82
N PRO A 735 -2.70 8.74 28.65
CA PRO A 735 -3.56 8.42 27.52
C PRO A 735 -3.40 6.97 27.08
N TYR A 736 -4.41 6.36 26.46
CA TYR A 736 -4.25 5.00 25.90
C TYR A 736 -3.10 4.94 24.90
N GLY A 737 -2.28 3.89 25.01
CA GLY A 737 -1.09 3.68 24.18
C GLY A 737 -1.11 2.33 23.49
N PHE A 738 0.05 1.95 22.95
CA PHE A 738 0.25 0.69 22.25
C PHE A 738 1.10 -0.25 23.12
N HIS A 739 2.36 -0.46 22.75
CA HIS A 739 3.17 -1.51 23.34
C HIS A 739 3.91 -1.07 24.60
N ALA A 740 4.02 -2.02 25.52
CA ALA A 740 4.75 -1.97 26.75
C ALA A 740 5.93 -2.96 26.75
N THR A 741 6.97 -2.62 27.50
CA THR A 741 8.12 -3.48 27.72
C THR A 741 8.59 -3.39 29.16
N TRP A 742 9.15 -4.48 29.66
CA TRP A 742 9.82 -4.55 30.95
C TRP A 742 11.31 -4.74 30.73
N ILE A 743 12.11 -3.90 31.38
CA ILE A 743 13.57 -4.01 31.37
C ILE A 743 14.04 -4.17 32.81
N SER A 744 14.56 -5.35 33.14
CA SER A 744 15.08 -5.60 34.49
C SER A 744 16.32 -4.75 34.77
N SER A 745 16.55 -4.42 36.04
CA SER A 745 17.79 -3.73 36.44
C SER A 745 19.05 -4.54 36.14
N LEU A 746 18.95 -5.87 36.04
CA LEU A 746 20.07 -6.74 35.65
C LEU A 746 20.47 -6.51 34.19
N VAL A 747 19.49 -6.36 33.29
CA VAL A 747 19.72 -6.09 31.86
C VAL A 747 20.24 -4.67 31.63
N MET A 748 19.85 -3.69 32.45
CA MET A 748 20.38 -2.32 32.34
C MET A 748 21.79 -2.14 32.94
N ALA A 749 22.29 -3.12 33.70
CA ALA A 749 23.58 -3.04 34.40
C ALA A 749 24.74 -3.69 33.64
N THR A 750 24.43 -4.50 32.62
CA THR A 750 25.40 -5.01 31.63
C THR A 750 25.73 -3.92 30.64
#